data_AF-A0AAD6MLC2-F1
#
_entry.id   AF-A0AAD6MLC2-F1
#
_cell.length_a   1.000
_cell.length_b   1.000
_cell.length_c   1.000
_cell.angle_alpha   90.00
_cell.angle_beta   90.00
_cell.angle_gamma   90.00
#
_symmetry.space_group_name_H-M   'P 1'
#
loop_
_entity.id
_entity.type
_entity.pdbx_description
1 polymer ?
#
loop_
_entity_poly.entity_id
_entity_poly.type
_entity_poly.pdbx_seq_one_letter_code
_entity_poly.pdbx_strand_id
1 'polypeptide(L)'
;MKQLLSHDFRRPPPKGGSSDQESIGSETKRSSVSSGSRSRIHKEFLSRFVDSQTLTARLADWFELISEQSGKKKSAFNVPFELIELQKFDYALEGVSFQQLVRMPNAVYASTSDAAEATAYLAIEDFLHASVKGLWEAFWSQDDPIPFSVACLYNENLKFYQAEKAIGNGKLSGLCATGVLLDNPRHAHGKWDHILELALLRPHIRSVAAGSDQKLSLSALGEALFYALRMLLSRSLSKLNFSQSPNCAYVLLVDSQYGGVVKVEGDVDKLEFDVYNVYDCSVDWIKKHCKVSVSPIDRIWNKLGNANWGDIGALQVLFATFHCIVQYAGMPKHSIEDLAADHGSRLQTRRVARQLGDSRVNGHGLFQFQQQSVSPEIVEVPDESIKIKSEEFIMKLDVGSVLWLEDSDQQKGYQINDVVHNNELRYYIASPVKDPGKSLFLYVGSHPSQLEPAWEDMDLWFQVQRQTKILTVMRQKGLSSKYLPQLSASGRIVHPGRCQKPSSGGNCDHPWCGTPILVTNPVGETVADMVNAGRFGLDEAIRCCHDCLSALSTTTSADIRHGDIRPENIIYVRSGVRHPYFVLVGWGHAILEDRDRPAMNLHFSSTYALQERKLCSASDAESLVYVLYFACGGALPDLDSVEGALQWRETSWSRRLIQLKLGEVSTVLKAFADYVDSLCGTPYPIDYDIWLRRLRRNIHDDDHGKQVDTSG
;
A
#
# COMPACT_ATOMS: atom_id res chain seq x y z
N MET A 1 20.96 -48.33 -41.29
CA MET A 1 21.98 -47.32 -41.69
C MET A 1 21.97 -46.25 -40.61
N LYS A 2 22.70 -46.36 -39.48
CA LYS A 2 24.17 -46.16 -39.27
C LYS A 2 24.64 -44.87 -39.95
N GLN A 3 25.25 -43.87 -39.29
CA GLN A 3 26.19 -43.86 -38.15
C GLN A 3 26.24 -42.42 -37.56
N LEU A 4 26.16 -42.24 -36.23
CA LEU A 4 27.26 -41.98 -35.26
C LEU A 4 27.99 -40.64 -35.48
N LEU A 5 27.80 -39.62 -34.64
CA LEU A 5 28.41 -39.34 -33.30
C LEU A 5 29.93 -39.07 -33.29
N SER A 6 30.24 -37.93 -32.67
CA SER A 6 31.27 -37.72 -31.63
C SER A 6 32.62 -37.05 -31.97
N HIS A 7 32.93 -36.11 -31.08
CA HIS A 7 34.18 -35.86 -30.35
C HIS A 7 35.43 -35.27 -31.03
N ASP A 8 35.79 -34.11 -30.45
CA ASP A 8 37.07 -33.77 -29.81
C ASP A 8 38.35 -33.38 -30.59
N PHE A 9 39.03 -32.46 -29.89
CA PHE A 9 40.48 -32.39 -29.62
C PHE A 9 41.40 -31.47 -30.44
N ARG A 10 42.10 -30.63 -29.66
CA ARG A 10 43.55 -30.29 -29.72
C ARG A 10 44.06 -29.24 -30.73
N ARG A 11 44.59 -28.14 -30.17
CA ARG A 11 45.84 -27.45 -30.62
C ARG A 11 47.04 -28.44 -30.52
N PRO A 12 48.25 -28.25 -31.14
CA PRO A 12 48.98 -27.01 -31.50
C PRO A 12 49.89 -27.16 -32.79
N PRO A 13 51.13 -26.60 -32.93
CA PRO A 13 51.61 -25.24 -33.25
C PRO A 13 52.37 -25.18 -34.63
N PRO A 14 53.52 -24.46 -34.84
CA PRO A 14 53.70 -23.07 -35.26
C PRO A 14 54.47 -22.89 -36.61
N LYS A 15 54.50 -21.67 -37.17
CA LYS A 15 55.55 -21.16 -38.08
C LYS A 15 55.65 -19.65 -37.79
N GLY A 16 56.79 -19.04 -37.44
CA GLY A 16 58.16 -19.25 -37.89
C GLY A 16 58.49 -18.12 -38.88
N GLY A 17 59.19 -17.08 -38.42
CA GLY A 17 59.57 -15.94 -39.26
C GLY A 17 60.28 -14.85 -38.45
N SER A 18 61.58 -15.08 -38.19
CA SER A 18 62.53 -14.13 -37.62
C SER A 18 63.13 -13.27 -38.72
N SER A 19 63.36 -11.98 -38.44
CA SER A 19 64.49 -11.22 -38.97
C SER A 19 64.85 -10.10 -37.99
N ASP A 20 65.98 -10.26 -37.31
CA ASP A 20 66.67 -9.20 -36.58
C ASP A 20 67.38 -8.27 -37.57
N GLN A 21 67.34 -6.96 -37.31
CA GLN A 21 68.46 -6.04 -37.54
C GLN A 21 68.39 -4.86 -36.54
N GLU A 22 69.55 -4.58 -35.95
CA GLU A 22 69.82 -3.62 -34.88
C GLU A 22 69.65 -2.15 -35.31
N SER A 23 69.15 -1.29 -34.41
CA SER A 23 69.71 0.07 -34.23
C SER A 23 69.45 0.66 -32.82
N ILE A 24 70.56 0.73 -32.06
CA ILE A 24 71.04 1.82 -31.20
C ILE A 24 70.01 2.81 -30.60
N GLY A 25 69.82 2.70 -29.28
CA GLY A 25 70.01 3.80 -28.32
C GLY A 25 68.98 4.93 -28.25
N SER A 26 68.03 4.82 -27.32
CA SER A 26 67.64 5.96 -26.48
C SER A 26 67.15 5.48 -25.11
N GLU A 27 67.83 5.91 -24.05
CA GLU A 27 67.39 5.75 -22.67
C GLU A 27 66.01 6.39 -22.49
N THR A 28 64.99 5.58 -22.18
CA THR A 28 63.80 6.08 -21.50
C THR A 28 63.35 5.07 -20.44
N LYS A 29 63.60 5.48 -19.19
CA LYS A 29 62.99 5.08 -17.92
C LYS A 29 62.01 3.89 -17.99
N ARG A 30 62.40 2.79 -17.33
CA ARG A 30 61.47 1.76 -16.84
C ARG A 30 60.37 2.41 -15.99
N SER A 31 59.19 2.60 -16.55
CA SER A 31 57.94 2.85 -15.82
C SER A 31 57.01 1.65 -15.97
N SER A 32 57.44 0.51 -15.44
CA SER A 32 56.59 -0.66 -15.22
C SER A 32 56.28 -0.82 -13.73
N VAL A 33 55.76 0.23 -13.10
CA VAL A 33 55.14 0.13 -11.77
C VAL A 33 53.64 -0.17 -11.96
N SER A 34 53.37 -1.46 -12.11
CA SER A 34 52.33 -2.19 -11.37
C SER A 34 51.00 -1.46 -11.11
N SER A 35 50.05 -1.58 -12.03
CA SER A 35 48.62 -1.33 -11.75
C SER A 35 48.04 -2.28 -10.67
N GLY A 36 48.67 -3.46 -10.48
CA GLY A 36 48.27 -4.45 -9.48
C GLY A 36 48.53 -4.06 -8.03
N SER A 37 49.61 -3.33 -7.74
CA SER A 37 49.94 -2.87 -6.38
C SER A 37 49.02 -1.74 -5.93
N ARG A 38 48.71 -0.79 -6.82
CA ARG A 38 47.79 0.33 -6.51
C ARG A 38 46.38 -0.15 -6.17
N SER A 39 45.83 -1.07 -6.97
CA SER A 39 44.52 -1.70 -6.69
C SER A 39 44.51 -2.46 -5.35
N ARG A 40 45.63 -3.10 -4.98
CA ARG A 40 45.76 -3.80 -3.69
C ARG A 40 45.78 -2.84 -2.51
N ILE A 41 46.53 -1.74 -2.61
CA ILE A 41 46.61 -0.70 -1.57
C ILE A 41 45.23 -0.05 -1.34
N HIS A 42 44.52 0.30 -2.42
CA HIS A 42 43.19 0.90 -2.33
C HIS A 42 42.17 -0.04 -1.66
N LYS A 43 42.22 -1.35 -1.99
CA LYS A 43 41.38 -2.37 -1.32
C LYS A 43 41.72 -2.50 0.16
N GLU A 44 43.00 -2.46 0.51
CA GLU A 44 43.43 -2.52 1.91
C GLU A 44 43.00 -1.28 2.68
N PHE A 45 43.11 -0.09 2.08
CA PHE A 45 42.59 1.16 2.64
C PHE A 45 41.09 1.05 2.95
N LEU A 46 40.28 0.64 1.97
CA LEU A 46 38.82 0.48 2.14
C LEU A 46 38.48 -0.56 3.24
N SER A 47 39.27 -1.64 3.36
CA SER A 47 39.08 -2.65 4.40
C SER A 47 39.40 -2.15 5.81
N ARG A 48 40.26 -1.13 5.94
CA ARG A 48 40.60 -0.50 7.24
C ARG A 48 39.73 0.71 7.57
N PHE A 49 39.10 1.33 6.58
CA PHE A 49 38.21 2.48 6.75
C PHE A 49 36.77 2.07 7.16
N VAL A 50 36.56 1.65 8.41
CA VAL A 50 35.33 0.94 8.84
C VAL A 50 34.51 1.63 9.93
N ASP A 51 35.08 2.58 10.65
CA ASP A 51 34.44 3.28 11.77
C ASP A 51 34.10 4.74 11.44
N SER A 52 32.80 5.05 11.40
CA SER A 52 32.25 6.39 11.15
C SER A 52 32.47 7.36 12.30
N GLN A 53 32.54 6.87 13.55
CA GLN A 53 32.72 7.70 14.73
C GLN A 53 34.13 8.28 14.77
N THR A 54 35.15 7.47 14.43
CA THR A 54 36.54 7.96 14.31
C THR A 54 36.66 9.05 13.25
N LEU A 55 36.04 8.89 12.08
CA LEU A 55 36.05 9.94 11.05
C LEU A 55 35.36 11.22 11.56
N THR A 56 34.18 11.06 12.15
CA THR A 56 33.38 12.18 12.67
C THR A 56 34.14 12.97 13.72
N ALA A 57 34.82 12.28 14.65
CA ALA A 57 35.63 12.92 15.68
C ALA A 57 36.78 13.75 15.09
N ARG A 58 37.44 13.27 14.03
CA ARG A 58 38.53 14.02 13.35
C ARG A 58 38.02 15.17 12.47
N LEU A 59 36.73 15.19 12.14
CA LEU A 59 36.08 16.29 11.41
C LEU A 59 35.45 17.33 12.34
N ALA A 60 35.38 17.08 13.65
CA ALA A 60 34.70 17.97 14.62
C ALA A 60 35.21 19.42 14.55
N ASP A 61 36.53 19.62 14.68
CA ASP A 61 37.16 20.96 14.61
C ASP A 61 36.87 21.67 13.28
N TRP A 62 36.74 20.90 12.19
CA TRP A 62 36.43 21.46 10.88
C TRP A 62 34.98 21.89 10.76
N PHE A 63 34.05 21.11 11.32
CA PHE A 63 32.65 21.47 11.38
C PHE A 63 32.43 22.73 12.24
N GLU A 64 33.13 22.85 13.36
CA GLU A 64 33.12 24.05 14.19
C GLU A 64 33.62 25.26 13.40
N LEU A 65 34.78 25.14 12.75
CA LEU A 65 35.36 26.21 11.94
C LEU A 65 34.45 26.67 10.80
N ILE A 66 33.77 25.76 10.09
CA ILE A 66 32.81 26.14 9.05
C ILE A 66 31.57 26.81 9.66
N SER A 67 31.08 26.33 10.79
CA SER A 67 29.93 26.92 11.47
C SER A 67 30.22 28.32 12.02
N GLU A 68 31.45 28.59 12.45
CA GLU A 68 31.89 29.93 12.89
C GLU A 68 32.04 30.89 11.70
N GLN A 69 32.57 30.41 10.58
CA GLN A 69 32.75 31.21 9.36
C GLN A 69 31.43 31.58 8.67
N SER A 70 30.35 30.82 8.89
CA SER A 70 29.08 31.00 8.18
C SER A 70 28.23 32.19 8.65
N GLY A 71 28.57 32.83 9.79
CA GLY A 71 27.84 33.96 10.35
C GLY A 71 26.37 33.65 10.70
N LYS A 72 25.68 34.55 11.43
CA LYS A 72 24.32 34.32 11.96
C LYS A 72 23.20 34.20 10.90
N LYS A 73 23.49 34.16 9.59
CA LYS A 73 22.45 34.15 8.52
C LYS A 73 22.76 33.30 7.29
N LYS A 74 23.95 32.69 7.16
CA LYS A 74 24.29 31.86 5.99
C LYS A 74 24.54 30.42 6.44
N SER A 75 23.97 29.46 5.71
CA SER A 75 24.23 28.03 5.96
C SER A 75 25.73 27.73 5.78
N ALA A 76 26.25 26.85 6.64
CA ALA A 76 27.65 26.40 6.64
C ALA A 76 28.07 25.74 5.31
N PHE A 77 27.12 25.10 4.63
CA PHE A 77 27.32 24.43 3.35
C PHE A 77 26.44 25.05 2.27
N ASN A 78 26.87 24.91 1.02
CA ASN A 78 26.03 25.22 -0.13
C ASN A 78 24.90 24.19 -0.25
N VAL A 79 23.76 24.61 -0.78
CA VAL A 79 22.67 23.69 -1.09
C VAL A 79 23.01 22.88 -2.36
N PRO A 80 22.59 21.59 -2.44
CA PRO A 80 22.89 20.75 -3.59
C PRO A 80 22.05 21.10 -4.82
N PHE A 81 20.88 21.70 -4.62
CA PHE A 81 19.89 22.01 -5.67
C PHE A 81 19.37 23.43 -5.48
N GLU A 82 19.18 24.15 -6.58
CA GLU A 82 18.55 25.47 -6.54
C GLU A 82 17.02 25.34 -6.48
N LEU A 83 16.35 26.29 -5.81
CA LEU A 83 14.88 26.27 -5.69
C LEU A 83 14.19 26.30 -7.05
N ILE A 84 14.76 27.02 -8.03
CA ILE A 84 14.23 27.11 -9.39
C ILE A 84 14.32 25.75 -10.11
N GLU A 85 15.37 24.96 -9.86
CA GLU A 85 15.50 23.61 -10.41
C GLU A 85 14.45 22.68 -9.80
N LEU A 86 14.26 22.74 -8.47
CA LEU A 86 13.23 21.96 -7.79
C LEU A 86 11.81 22.32 -8.26
N GLN A 87 11.53 23.61 -8.51
CA GLN A 87 10.24 24.04 -9.07
C GLN A 87 10.01 23.49 -10.48
N LYS A 88 11.03 23.54 -11.36
CA LYS A 88 10.92 22.92 -12.70
C LYS A 88 10.72 21.42 -12.61
N PHE A 89 11.43 20.77 -11.69
CA PHE A 89 11.31 19.35 -11.45
C PHE A 89 9.92 18.96 -10.93
N ASP A 90 9.32 19.75 -10.04
CA ASP A 90 7.94 19.57 -9.59
C ASP A 90 6.94 19.58 -10.76
N TYR A 91 7.03 20.56 -11.66
CA TYR A 91 6.22 20.59 -12.89
C TYR A 91 6.45 19.35 -13.77
N ALA A 92 7.69 18.87 -13.89
CA ALA A 92 7.99 17.64 -14.63
C ALA A 92 7.39 16.39 -13.96
N LEU A 93 7.29 16.37 -12.63
CA LEU A 93 6.66 15.29 -11.88
C LEU A 93 5.13 15.38 -11.85
N GLU A 94 4.54 16.47 -12.32
CA GLU A 94 3.10 16.63 -12.34
C GLU A 94 2.45 15.56 -13.24
N GLY A 95 1.63 14.70 -12.64
CA GLY A 95 1.01 13.57 -13.32
C GLY A 95 1.74 12.23 -13.13
N VAL A 96 2.95 12.22 -12.59
CA VAL A 96 3.65 10.99 -12.18
C VAL A 96 2.93 10.34 -11.00
N SER A 97 2.89 9.01 -10.97
CA SER A 97 2.22 8.25 -9.92
C SER A 97 3.25 7.63 -8.98
N PHE A 98 3.49 8.28 -7.85
CA PHE A 98 4.22 7.72 -6.73
C PHE A 98 3.24 7.03 -5.79
N GLN A 99 3.39 5.72 -5.60
CA GLN A 99 2.54 4.93 -4.71
C GLN A 99 3.36 4.40 -3.54
N GLN A 100 3.24 5.06 -2.39
CA GLN A 100 3.73 4.56 -1.10
C GLN A 100 2.60 3.79 -0.41
N LEU A 101 2.84 2.53 -0.10
CA LEU A 101 1.97 1.60 0.61
C LEU A 101 2.26 1.57 2.11
N VAL A 102 3.52 1.73 2.51
CA VAL A 102 3.97 1.63 3.91
C VAL A 102 4.18 3.04 4.47
N ARG A 103 3.42 3.38 5.52
CA ARG A 103 3.47 4.68 6.17
C ARG A 103 4.66 4.79 7.11
N MET A 104 5.29 5.96 7.14
CA MET A 104 6.35 6.26 8.10
C MET A 104 5.77 6.37 9.51
N PRO A 105 6.28 5.63 10.51
CA PRO A 105 5.79 5.71 11.88
C PRO A 105 6.12 7.07 12.47
N ASN A 106 5.15 7.70 13.12
CA ASN A 106 5.30 9.03 13.70
C ASN A 106 6.02 8.94 15.06
N ALA A 107 7.08 9.75 15.26
CA ALA A 107 7.82 9.83 16.53
C ALA A 107 6.98 10.16 17.76
N VAL A 108 5.78 10.75 17.61
CA VAL A 108 4.89 11.07 18.75
C VAL A 108 4.19 9.82 19.31
N TYR A 109 4.02 8.77 18.49
CA TYR A 109 3.30 7.54 18.86
C TYR A 109 4.19 6.29 18.86
N ALA A 110 5.38 6.38 18.28
CA ALA A 110 6.35 5.31 18.27
C ALA A 110 7.05 5.22 19.64
N SER A 111 6.64 4.23 20.45
CA SER A 111 7.52 3.67 21.47
C SER A 111 8.86 3.26 20.83
N THR A 112 9.96 3.32 21.57
CA THR A 112 11.31 2.87 21.14
C THR A 112 11.39 1.34 20.98
N SER A 113 10.35 0.71 20.46
CA SER A 113 10.26 -0.72 20.22
C SER A 113 10.89 -1.09 18.88
N ASP A 114 11.55 -2.24 18.82
CA ASP A 114 12.18 -2.78 17.61
C ASP A 114 11.20 -2.89 16.43
N ALA A 115 9.90 -3.05 16.71
CA ALA A 115 8.84 -3.10 15.70
C ALA A 115 8.59 -1.75 14.99
N ALA A 116 8.69 -0.63 15.72
CA ALA A 116 8.55 0.70 15.13
C ALA A 116 9.76 1.03 14.24
N GLU A 117 10.95 0.65 14.65
CA GLU A 117 12.17 0.79 13.85
C GLU A 117 12.12 -0.05 12.57
N ALA A 118 11.68 -1.31 12.66
CA ALA A 118 11.47 -2.17 11.49
C ALA A 118 10.44 -1.60 10.50
N THR A 119 9.35 -1.02 11.01
CA THR A 119 8.32 -0.37 10.17
C THR A 119 8.87 0.88 9.48
N ALA A 120 9.72 1.66 10.15
CA ALA A 120 10.39 2.82 9.56
C ALA A 120 11.31 2.43 8.40
N TYR A 121 12.05 1.31 8.52
CA TYR A 121 12.86 0.80 7.42
C TYR A 121 12.02 0.36 6.22
N LEU A 122 10.92 -0.35 6.45
CA LEU A 122 9.99 -0.73 5.38
C LEU A 122 9.37 0.49 4.69
N ALA A 123 9.03 1.53 5.46
CA ALA A 123 8.49 2.78 4.92
C ALA A 123 9.49 3.51 4.02
N ILE A 124 10.77 3.52 4.39
CA ILE A 124 11.86 4.09 3.56
C ILE A 124 12.12 3.24 2.33
N GLU A 125 12.11 1.91 2.46
CA GLU A 125 12.28 0.98 1.33
C GLU A 125 11.17 1.19 0.30
N ASP A 126 9.92 1.23 0.73
CA ASP A 126 8.77 1.47 -0.12
C ASP A 126 8.77 2.89 -0.73
N PHE A 127 9.18 3.91 0.04
CA PHE A 127 9.36 5.27 -0.47
C PHE A 127 10.41 5.35 -1.58
N LEU A 128 11.59 4.75 -1.38
CA LEU A 128 12.65 4.73 -2.40
C LEU A 128 12.24 3.89 -3.61
N HIS A 129 11.54 2.77 -3.40
CA HIS A 129 11.04 1.94 -4.49
C HIS A 129 10.04 2.70 -5.35
N ALA A 130 9.06 3.37 -4.73
CA ALA A 130 8.12 4.25 -5.43
C ALA A 130 8.83 5.38 -6.17
N SER A 131 9.85 5.99 -5.56
CA SER A 131 10.67 7.06 -6.15
C SER A 131 11.37 6.58 -7.42
N VAL A 132 12.16 5.50 -7.32
CA VAL A 132 12.94 4.97 -8.44
C VAL A 132 12.02 4.50 -9.57
N LYS A 133 10.93 3.80 -9.24
CA LYS A 133 9.95 3.36 -10.22
C LYS A 133 9.30 4.53 -10.96
N GLY A 134 8.74 5.49 -10.22
CA GLY A 134 8.05 6.64 -10.80
C GLY A 134 8.97 7.49 -11.67
N LEU A 135 10.22 7.70 -11.25
CA LEU A 135 11.22 8.42 -12.03
C LEU A 135 11.66 7.64 -13.28
N TRP A 136 11.87 6.33 -13.18
CA TRP A 136 12.26 5.50 -14.32
C TRP A 136 11.18 5.50 -15.40
N GLU A 137 9.92 5.26 -15.01
CA GLU A 137 8.77 5.21 -15.91
C GLU A 137 8.52 6.57 -16.59
N ALA A 138 8.70 7.67 -15.85
CA ALA A 138 8.48 9.01 -16.39
C ALA A 138 9.60 9.52 -17.31
N PHE A 139 10.87 9.26 -16.98
CA PHE A 139 12.00 9.88 -17.65
C PHE A 139 12.76 8.94 -18.61
N TRP A 140 12.79 7.63 -18.36
CA TRP A 140 13.54 6.68 -19.19
C TRP A 140 12.65 5.74 -20.00
N SER A 141 11.75 4.99 -19.38
CA SER A 141 10.93 4.02 -20.09
C SER A 141 9.81 3.44 -19.24
N GLN A 142 8.61 3.38 -19.80
CA GLN A 142 7.48 2.69 -19.19
C GLN A 142 7.51 1.17 -19.44
N ASP A 143 8.13 0.74 -20.55
CA ASP A 143 8.12 -0.66 -20.99
C ASP A 143 9.39 -1.44 -20.61
N ASP A 144 10.51 -0.75 -20.36
CA ASP A 144 11.77 -1.40 -20.01
C ASP A 144 11.82 -1.76 -18.52
N PRO A 145 12.33 -2.95 -18.15
CA PRO A 145 12.46 -3.33 -16.75
C PRO A 145 13.40 -2.37 -16.02
N ILE A 146 13.02 -2.00 -14.80
CA ILE A 146 13.81 -1.12 -13.92
C ILE A 146 15.11 -1.85 -13.57
N PRO A 147 16.30 -1.29 -13.84
CA PRO A 147 17.58 -1.95 -13.60
C PRO A 147 18.08 -1.79 -12.15
N PHE A 148 17.17 -1.52 -11.21
CA PHE A 148 17.48 -1.15 -9.84
C PHE A 148 16.62 -1.93 -8.86
N SER A 149 17.22 -2.33 -7.74
CA SER A 149 16.55 -2.87 -6.58
C SER A 149 16.72 -1.93 -5.38
N VAL A 150 15.76 -1.97 -4.47
CA VAL A 150 15.87 -1.30 -3.17
C VAL A 150 16.00 -2.38 -2.11
N ALA A 151 16.95 -2.20 -1.19
CA ALA A 151 17.14 -3.14 -0.09
C ALA A 151 17.51 -2.41 1.20
N CYS A 152 16.86 -2.81 2.30
CA CYS A 152 17.34 -2.49 3.64
C CYS A 152 18.73 -3.13 3.87
N LEU A 153 19.63 -2.45 4.58
CA LEU A 153 20.99 -2.92 4.89
C LEU A 153 21.15 -3.23 6.40
N TYR A 154 20.03 -3.43 7.11
CA TYR A 154 19.94 -3.64 8.56
C TYR A 154 20.31 -5.07 9.02
N ASN A 155 20.68 -5.16 10.31
CA ASN A 155 21.59 -6.12 10.96
C ASN A 155 21.19 -7.62 10.88
N GLU A 156 19.91 -7.97 10.79
CA GLU A 156 19.47 -9.36 11.07
C GLU A 156 19.18 -10.25 9.84
N ASN A 157 18.99 -9.71 8.63
CA ASN A 157 18.48 -10.51 7.49
C ASN A 157 19.21 -10.39 6.15
N LEU A 158 20.38 -9.74 6.04
CA LEU A 158 21.06 -9.60 4.75
C LEU A 158 22.50 -10.13 4.71
N LYS A 159 22.76 -10.98 3.72
CA LYS A 159 24.09 -11.47 3.32
C LYS A 159 25.06 -10.32 3.00
N PHE A 160 24.57 -9.14 2.60
CA PHE A 160 25.35 -7.92 2.40
C PHE A 160 26.03 -7.47 3.70
N TYR A 161 25.26 -7.26 4.76
CA TYR A 161 25.76 -6.82 6.06
C TYR A 161 26.69 -7.89 6.68
N GLN A 162 26.37 -9.18 6.52
CA GLN A 162 27.25 -10.27 6.96
C GLN A 162 28.59 -10.27 6.24
N ALA A 163 28.62 -10.02 4.92
CA ALA A 163 29.85 -9.91 4.16
C ALA A 163 30.69 -8.70 4.60
N GLU A 164 30.07 -7.55 4.84
CA GLU A 164 30.76 -6.35 5.31
C GLU A 164 31.23 -6.44 6.77
N LYS A 165 30.45 -7.05 7.66
CA LYS A 165 30.84 -7.33 9.04
C LYS A 165 32.06 -8.25 9.11
N ALA A 166 32.13 -9.23 8.19
CA ALA A 166 33.29 -10.10 8.04
C ALA A 166 34.53 -9.36 7.51
N ILE A 167 34.35 -8.41 6.56
CA ILE A 167 35.44 -7.58 6.02
C ILE A 167 35.96 -6.59 7.08
N GLY A 168 35.07 -6.02 7.90
CA GLY A 168 35.40 -5.02 8.92
C GLY A 168 35.80 -5.58 10.29
N ASN A 169 36.08 -6.88 10.43
CA ASN A 169 36.39 -7.55 11.71
C ASN A 169 35.40 -7.19 12.84
N GLY A 170 34.11 -7.04 12.52
CA GLY A 170 33.07 -6.69 13.48
C GLY A 170 33.07 -5.23 14.00
N LYS A 171 33.92 -4.34 13.48
CA LYS A 171 33.98 -2.91 13.89
C LYS A 171 33.01 -1.98 13.15
N LEU A 172 32.38 -2.46 12.07
CA LEU A 172 31.32 -1.72 11.39
C LEU A 172 30.07 -1.77 12.28
N SER A 173 29.85 -0.71 13.08
CA SER A 173 28.62 -0.55 13.86
C SER A 173 27.39 -0.70 12.96
N GLY A 174 26.27 -1.20 13.51
CA GLY A 174 25.07 -1.58 12.75
C GLY A 174 24.73 -0.59 11.63
N LEU A 175 24.87 -1.04 10.37
CA LEU A 175 24.56 -0.23 9.20
C LEU A 175 23.03 -0.08 9.13
N CYS A 176 22.55 1.01 9.70
CA CYS A 176 21.15 1.34 9.80
C CYS A 176 20.72 2.18 8.58
N ALA A 177 20.67 1.56 7.40
CA ALA A 177 20.45 2.25 6.12
C ALA A 177 19.59 1.45 5.14
N THR A 178 18.98 2.12 4.15
CA THR A 178 18.33 1.51 2.98
C THR A 178 19.02 2.03 1.72
N GLY A 179 19.34 1.15 0.78
CA GLY A 179 20.07 1.52 -0.44
C GLY A 179 19.25 1.30 -1.71
N VAL A 180 19.48 2.15 -2.70
CA VAL A 180 19.14 1.88 -4.11
C VAL A 180 20.36 1.23 -4.75
N LEU A 181 20.20 0.02 -5.27
CA LEU A 181 21.26 -0.81 -5.82
C LEU A 181 21.02 -1.13 -7.29
N LEU A 182 22.12 -1.34 -8.02
CA LEU A 182 22.09 -1.90 -9.36
C LEU A 182 21.72 -3.38 -9.35
N ASP A 183 20.76 -3.76 -10.19
CA ASP A 183 20.40 -5.16 -10.38
C ASP A 183 21.51 -5.92 -11.09
N ASN A 184 22.13 -6.84 -10.35
CA ASN A 184 23.18 -7.69 -10.87
C ASN A 184 22.85 -9.17 -10.58
N PRO A 185 22.44 -9.96 -11.58
CA PRO A 185 22.08 -11.36 -11.38
C PRO A 185 23.27 -12.21 -10.92
N ARG A 186 24.52 -11.76 -11.15
CA ARG A 186 25.74 -12.45 -10.66
C ARG A 186 26.00 -12.19 -9.17
N HIS A 187 25.44 -11.11 -8.63
CA HIS A 187 25.68 -10.63 -7.28
C HIS A 187 24.37 -10.13 -6.66
N ALA A 188 23.38 -11.02 -6.59
CA ALA A 188 22.05 -10.74 -6.03
C ALA A 188 22.03 -10.30 -4.55
N HIS A 189 23.20 -10.28 -3.89
CA HIS A 189 23.36 -9.86 -2.50
C HIS A 189 23.92 -8.44 -2.34
N GLY A 190 24.10 -7.70 -3.45
CA GLY A 190 24.63 -6.32 -3.43
C GLY A 190 26.14 -6.24 -3.14
N LYS A 191 26.77 -5.16 -3.56
CA LYS A 191 28.15 -4.76 -3.24
C LYS A 191 28.21 -3.24 -3.13
N TRP A 192 29.16 -2.68 -2.39
CA TRP A 192 29.27 -1.22 -2.22
C TRP A 192 29.36 -0.44 -3.54
N ASP A 193 29.98 -1.02 -4.57
CA ASP A 193 30.07 -0.43 -5.90
C ASP A 193 28.74 -0.45 -6.66
N HIS A 194 27.80 -1.33 -6.30
CA HIS A 194 26.44 -1.36 -6.85
C HIS A 194 25.49 -0.34 -6.20
N ILE A 195 25.87 0.27 -5.07
CA ILE A 195 25.00 1.21 -4.37
C ILE A 195 25.04 2.57 -5.07
N LEU A 196 23.88 3.04 -5.53
CA LEU A 196 23.70 4.33 -6.20
C LEU A 196 23.44 5.46 -5.19
N GLU A 197 22.59 5.17 -4.20
CA GLU A 197 22.13 6.11 -3.18
C GLU A 197 21.91 5.37 -1.86
N LEU A 198 22.16 6.04 -0.73
CA LEU A 198 21.90 5.50 0.61
C LEU A 198 21.00 6.44 1.39
N ALA A 199 19.96 5.89 2.03
CA ALA A 199 19.15 6.57 3.03
C ALA A 199 19.51 6.10 4.44
N LEU A 200 20.00 7.04 5.25
CA LEU A 200 20.32 6.81 6.66
C LEU A 200 19.13 7.22 7.52
N LEU A 201 18.51 6.24 8.18
CA LEU A 201 17.48 6.49 9.18
C LEU A 201 18.15 6.85 10.50
N ARG A 202 18.06 8.11 10.94
CA ARG A 202 18.63 8.55 12.22
C ARG A 202 17.60 9.31 13.06
N PRO A 203 17.48 8.99 14.36
CA PRO A 203 16.66 9.81 15.23
C PRO A 203 17.28 11.20 15.35
N HIS A 204 16.44 12.24 15.32
CA HIS A 204 16.85 13.63 15.54
C HIS A 204 17.96 14.12 14.60
N ILE A 205 17.73 14.05 13.28
CA ILE A 205 18.65 14.66 12.28
C ILE A 205 18.81 16.18 12.47
N ARG A 206 17.91 16.82 13.22
CA ARG A 206 17.95 18.24 13.60
C ARG A 206 18.57 18.43 14.99
N SER A 207 19.46 19.41 15.14
CA SER A 207 20.00 19.84 16.44
C SER A 207 19.06 20.86 17.13
N VAL A 208 18.68 20.60 18.38
CA VAL A 208 17.85 21.49 19.21
C VAL A 208 18.74 22.54 19.88
N ALA A 209 19.39 23.41 19.10
CA ALA A 209 20.03 24.60 19.64
C ALA A 209 19.02 25.77 19.62
N ALA A 210 18.75 26.33 20.80
CA ALA A 210 17.77 27.39 21.00
C ALA A 210 18.10 28.64 20.16
N GLY A 211 17.28 28.92 19.15
CA GLY A 211 17.36 30.17 18.37
C GLY A 211 17.43 29.95 16.86
N SER A 212 16.26 29.72 16.26
CA SER A 212 15.87 30.13 14.91
C SER A 212 16.69 29.74 13.66
N ASP A 213 17.59 28.75 13.69
CA ASP A 213 18.07 28.08 12.46
C ASP A 213 18.24 26.57 12.68
N GLN A 214 17.42 25.78 11.98
CA GLN A 214 17.32 24.31 12.08
C GLN A 214 18.58 23.65 11.48
N LYS A 215 19.66 23.52 12.25
CA LYS A 215 20.93 22.95 11.78
C LYS A 215 20.97 21.43 11.86
N LEU A 216 21.55 20.79 10.84
CA LEU A 216 21.81 19.35 10.77
C LEU A 216 22.75 18.91 11.91
N SER A 217 22.49 17.73 12.50
CA SER A 217 23.39 17.11 13.48
C SER A 217 24.77 16.83 12.88
N LEU A 218 25.84 17.27 13.55
CA LEU A 218 27.23 17.01 13.13
C LEU A 218 27.55 15.52 13.09
N SER A 219 26.94 14.74 13.98
CA SER A 219 27.09 13.28 13.97
C SER A 219 26.47 12.67 12.71
N ALA A 220 25.28 13.11 12.31
CA ALA A 220 24.62 12.63 11.10
C ALA A 220 25.40 13.05 9.83
N LEU A 221 25.97 14.26 9.83
CA LEU A 221 26.81 14.73 8.72
C LEU A 221 28.12 13.93 8.60
N GLY A 222 28.83 13.71 9.71
CA GLY A 222 30.07 12.92 9.70
C GLY A 222 29.85 11.49 9.21
N GLU A 223 28.71 10.89 9.59
CA GLU A 223 28.31 9.58 9.12
C GLU A 223 27.93 9.55 7.63
N ALA A 224 27.20 10.57 7.15
CA ALA A 224 26.91 10.70 5.72
C ALA A 224 28.20 10.83 4.88
N LEU A 225 29.18 11.63 5.34
CA LEU A 225 30.48 11.77 4.68
C LEU A 225 31.26 10.45 4.68
N PHE A 226 31.21 9.69 5.78
CA PHE A 226 31.83 8.36 5.85
C PHE A 226 31.28 7.41 4.78
N TYR A 227 29.95 7.30 4.67
CA TYR A 227 29.33 6.41 3.69
C TYR A 227 29.50 6.90 2.25
N ALA A 228 29.43 8.20 2.01
CA ALA A 228 29.70 8.78 0.71
C ALA A 228 31.12 8.44 0.22
N LEU A 229 32.15 8.61 1.08
CA LEU A 229 33.52 8.24 0.73
C LEU A 229 33.67 6.73 0.48
N ARG A 230 33.01 5.87 1.27
CA ARG A 230 33.00 4.42 1.01
C ARG A 230 32.38 4.07 -0.34
N MET A 231 31.28 4.72 -0.73
CA MET A 231 30.65 4.55 -2.04
C MET A 231 31.62 4.95 -3.16
N LEU A 232 32.21 6.15 -3.07
CA LEU A 232 33.15 6.67 -4.06
C LEU A 232 34.40 5.77 -4.21
N LEU A 233 34.99 5.34 -3.09
CA LEU A 233 36.12 4.41 -3.06
C LEU A 233 35.77 3.08 -3.73
N SER A 234 34.60 2.52 -3.41
CA SER A 234 34.16 1.24 -3.96
C SER A 234 33.91 1.32 -5.46
N ARG A 235 33.30 2.41 -5.94
CA ARG A 235 33.12 2.69 -7.37
C ARG A 235 34.45 2.82 -8.10
N SER A 236 35.44 3.50 -7.52
CA SER A 236 36.79 3.64 -8.10
C SER A 236 37.54 2.30 -8.25
N LEU A 237 37.21 1.33 -7.39
CA LEU A 237 37.77 -0.02 -7.40
C LEU A 237 37.03 -0.98 -8.33
N SER A 238 35.84 -0.59 -8.81
CA SER A 238 34.96 -1.41 -9.61
C SER A 238 35.26 -1.30 -11.11
N LYS A 239 34.72 -2.26 -11.87
CA LYS A 239 34.69 -2.23 -13.34
C LYS A 239 33.31 -1.82 -13.87
N LEU A 240 32.44 -1.28 -13.01
CA LEU A 240 31.13 -0.77 -13.43
C LEU A 240 31.33 0.44 -14.34
N ASN A 241 30.61 0.44 -15.46
CA ASN A 241 30.63 1.53 -16.42
C ASN A 241 29.53 2.52 -16.02
N PHE A 242 29.92 3.63 -15.39
CA PHE A 242 29.02 4.76 -15.20
C PHE A 242 28.95 5.56 -16.50
N SER A 243 27.76 6.06 -16.84
CA SER A 243 27.57 6.92 -18.01
C SER A 243 28.19 8.31 -17.80
N GLN A 244 28.23 8.77 -16.55
CA GLN A 244 28.89 10.01 -16.13
C GLN A 244 29.99 9.72 -15.09
N SER A 245 30.66 10.78 -14.62
CA SER A 245 31.72 10.66 -13.62
C SER A 245 31.20 9.98 -12.33
N PRO A 246 31.86 8.91 -11.83
CA PRO A 246 31.46 8.25 -10.59
C PRO A 246 31.85 9.05 -9.33
N ASN A 247 32.43 10.24 -9.50
CA ASN A 247 33.01 11.09 -8.45
C ASN A 247 31.98 11.87 -7.61
N CYS A 248 30.70 11.53 -7.73
CA CYS A 248 29.62 12.13 -6.97
C CYS A 248 28.84 11.04 -6.23
N ALA A 249 28.53 11.27 -4.95
CA ALA A 249 27.69 10.41 -4.14
C ALA A 249 26.61 11.24 -3.43
N TYR A 250 25.40 10.68 -3.37
CA TYR A 250 24.26 11.25 -2.66
C TYR A 250 23.92 10.34 -1.48
N VAL A 251 23.79 10.95 -0.30
CA VAL A 251 23.36 10.28 0.93
C VAL A 251 22.17 11.04 1.49
N LEU A 252 21.05 10.35 1.62
CA LEU A 252 19.82 10.86 2.19
C LEU A 252 19.88 10.69 3.72
N LEU A 253 19.48 11.74 4.44
CA LEU A 253 19.32 11.74 5.88
C LEU A 253 17.83 11.84 6.17
N VAL A 254 17.27 10.89 6.92
CA VAL A 254 15.83 10.84 7.15
C VAL A 254 15.54 10.44 8.59
N ASP A 255 14.54 11.07 9.21
CA ASP A 255 13.99 10.69 10.52
C ASP A 255 12.52 10.27 10.39
N SER A 256 11.65 10.41 11.38
CA SER A 256 10.21 10.06 11.24
C SER A 256 9.34 11.13 10.54
N GLN A 257 9.87 12.34 10.33
CA GLN A 257 9.10 13.52 9.89
C GLN A 257 9.83 14.32 8.80
N TYR A 258 11.15 14.34 8.84
CA TYR A 258 12.01 15.20 8.05
C TYR A 258 13.06 14.41 7.31
N GLY A 259 13.59 15.01 6.26
CA GLY A 259 14.80 14.54 5.62
C GLY A 259 15.52 15.61 4.83
N GLY A 260 16.66 15.22 4.27
CA GLY A 260 17.51 16.06 3.46
C GLY A 260 18.60 15.25 2.78
N VAL A 261 19.43 15.95 2.02
CA VAL A 261 20.40 15.36 1.09
C VAL A 261 21.79 15.91 1.38
N VAL A 262 22.75 15.00 1.49
CA VAL A 262 24.19 15.31 1.50
C VAL A 262 24.77 14.87 0.17
N LYS A 263 25.25 15.83 -0.63
CA LYS A 263 25.98 15.59 -1.87
C LYS A 263 27.47 15.75 -1.62
N VAL A 264 28.24 14.73 -1.99
CA VAL A 264 29.70 14.69 -1.87
C VAL A 264 30.28 14.49 -3.26
N GLU A 265 31.02 15.48 -3.73
CA GLU A 265 31.62 15.47 -5.07
C GLU A 265 33.13 15.67 -4.96
N GLY A 266 33.92 14.73 -5.46
CA GLY A 266 35.38 14.79 -5.35
C GLY A 266 36.09 13.68 -6.10
N ASP A 267 37.28 13.99 -6.62
CA ASP A 267 38.12 13.03 -7.32
C ASP A 267 38.92 12.17 -6.33
N VAL A 268 38.56 10.89 -6.23
CA VAL A 268 39.18 9.92 -5.31
C VAL A 268 40.63 9.63 -5.69
N ASP A 269 41.05 9.88 -6.93
CA ASP A 269 42.45 9.71 -7.32
C ASP A 269 43.39 10.68 -6.58
N LYS A 270 42.86 11.75 -6.00
CA LYS A 270 43.60 12.71 -5.17
C LYS A 270 43.66 12.30 -3.69
N LEU A 271 43.03 11.19 -3.29
CA LEU A 271 43.13 10.66 -1.94
C LEU A 271 44.52 10.05 -1.73
N GLU A 272 45.17 10.40 -0.63
CA GLU A 272 46.39 9.72 -0.21
C GLU A 272 46.04 8.36 0.40
N PHE A 273 46.57 7.28 -0.16
CA PHE A 273 46.26 5.92 0.30
C PHE A 273 47.29 5.41 1.32
N ASP A 274 47.43 6.12 2.45
CA ASP A 274 48.19 5.60 3.60
C ASP A 274 47.32 4.64 4.42
N VAL A 275 47.66 3.37 4.35
CA VAL A 275 46.96 2.27 5.00
C VAL A 275 47.13 2.29 6.53
N TYR A 276 48.11 3.03 7.07
CA TYR A 276 48.29 3.24 8.50
C TYR A 276 47.55 4.46 9.05
N ASN A 277 47.15 5.39 8.17
CA ASN A 277 46.47 6.61 8.56
C ASN A 277 45.21 6.92 7.73
N VAL A 278 44.37 5.90 7.56
CA VAL A 278 43.19 5.97 6.69
C VAL A 278 42.23 7.12 7.02
N TYR A 279 42.13 7.53 8.29
CA TYR A 279 41.22 8.58 8.71
C TYR A 279 41.76 9.99 8.47
N ASP A 280 43.04 10.28 8.75
CA ASP A 280 43.59 11.61 8.45
C ASP A 280 43.64 11.85 6.94
N CYS A 281 44.04 10.83 6.17
CA CYS A 281 44.01 10.92 4.71
C CYS A 281 42.60 11.22 4.19
N SER A 282 41.58 10.56 4.74
CA SER A 282 40.18 10.81 4.38
C SER A 282 39.72 12.22 4.77
N VAL A 283 40.08 12.69 5.97
CA VAL A 283 39.76 14.04 6.45
C VAL A 283 40.41 15.10 5.56
N ASP A 284 41.69 14.92 5.24
CA ASP A 284 42.43 15.84 4.38
C ASP A 284 41.83 15.90 2.97
N TRP A 285 41.42 14.76 2.42
CA TRP A 285 40.74 14.72 1.13
C TRP A 285 39.37 15.40 1.18
N ILE A 286 38.56 15.17 2.22
CA ILE A 286 37.26 15.85 2.39
C ILE A 286 37.47 17.38 2.45
N LYS A 287 38.49 17.84 3.17
CA LYS A 287 38.77 19.27 3.34
C LYS A 287 39.31 19.94 2.08
N LYS A 288 40.21 19.27 1.34
CA LYS A 288 41.01 19.89 0.26
C LYS A 288 40.55 19.52 -1.14
N HIS A 289 39.87 18.39 -1.30
CA HIS A 289 39.62 17.76 -2.60
C HIS A 289 38.16 17.39 -2.85
N CYS A 290 37.27 17.69 -1.90
CA CYS A 290 35.85 17.44 -2.00
C CYS A 290 35.03 18.73 -1.89
N LYS A 291 33.93 18.79 -2.64
CA LYS A 291 32.84 19.75 -2.47
C LYS A 291 31.69 19.04 -1.75
N VAL A 292 31.40 19.50 -0.54
CA VAL A 292 30.26 19.03 0.26
C VAL A 292 29.13 20.05 0.15
N SER A 293 27.96 19.58 -0.28
CA SER A 293 26.72 20.36 -0.29
C SER A 293 25.67 19.65 0.57
N VAL A 294 24.90 20.42 1.34
CA VAL A 294 23.90 19.92 2.27
C VAL A 294 22.60 20.68 2.04
N SER A 295 21.51 19.96 1.80
CA SER A 295 20.20 20.57 1.63
C SER A 295 19.61 21.02 2.98
N PRO A 296 18.64 21.94 2.97
CA PRO A 296 17.81 22.18 4.15
C PRO A 296 17.12 20.89 4.59
N ILE A 297 16.91 20.73 5.90
CA ILE A 297 16.20 19.58 6.43
C ILE A 297 14.72 19.92 6.46
N ASP A 298 13.97 19.42 5.48
CA ASP A 298 12.57 19.75 5.25
C ASP A 298 11.65 18.58 5.57
N ARG A 299 10.35 18.87 5.70
CA ARG A 299 9.36 17.86 6.00
C ARG A 299 9.15 16.98 4.78
N ILE A 300 9.19 15.66 4.98
CA ILE A 300 8.89 14.67 3.93
C ILE A 300 7.54 14.03 4.20
N TRP A 301 7.29 13.62 5.45
CA TRP A 301 6.07 12.93 5.82
C TRP A 301 5.09 13.83 6.56
N ASN A 302 3.81 13.72 6.20
CA ASN A 302 2.75 14.37 6.94
C ASN A 302 2.47 13.67 8.28
N LYS A 303 1.49 14.17 9.04
CA LYS A 303 1.19 13.64 10.39
C LYS A 303 0.72 12.18 10.39
N LEU A 304 0.26 11.69 9.23
CA LEU A 304 -0.19 10.30 9.01
C LEU A 304 0.94 9.39 8.50
N GLY A 305 2.15 9.92 8.28
CA GLY A 305 3.28 9.13 7.77
C GLY A 305 3.31 8.95 6.25
N ASN A 306 2.41 9.60 5.49
CA ASN A 306 2.48 9.58 4.03
C ASN A 306 3.50 10.61 3.54
N ALA A 307 4.28 10.27 2.52
CA ALA A 307 5.14 11.22 1.85
C ALA A 307 4.33 12.30 1.12
N ASN A 308 4.71 13.56 1.34
CA ASN A 308 4.19 14.69 0.61
C ASN A 308 5.07 14.93 -0.63
N TRP A 309 4.77 14.25 -1.73
CA TRP A 309 5.62 14.21 -2.93
C TRP A 309 5.91 15.56 -3.59
N GLY A 310 5.02 16.55 -3.42
CA GLY A 310 5.20 17.92 -3.93
C GLY A 310 5.82 18.90 -2.92
N ASP A 311 6.10 18.47 -1.69
CA ASP A 311 6.79 19.32 -0.71
C ASP A 311 8.30 19.34 -1.01
N ILE A 312 8.95 20.45 -0.67
CA ILE A 312 10.39 20.70 -0.91
C ILE A 312 11.27 19.54 -0.41
N GLY A 313 10.97 18.98 0.77
CA GLY A 313 11.75 17.89 1.34
C GLY A 313 11.70 16.61 0.50
N ALA A 314 10.52 16.23 0.02
CA ALA A 314 10.38 15.06 -0.85
C ALA A 314 11.00 15.31 -2.23
N LEU A 315 10.81 16.52 -2.79
CA LEU A 315 11.40 16.91 -4.08
C LEU A 315 12.93 16.87 -4.04
N GLN A 316 13.57 17.33 -2.96
CA GLN A 316 15.03 17.24 -2.81
C GLN A 316 15.51 15.78 -2.87
N VAL A 317 14.82 14.88 -2.18
CA VAL A 317 15.16 13.45 -2.17
C VAL A 317 14.95 12.84 -3.55
N LEU A 318 13.79 13.07 -4.18
CA LEU A 318 13.50 12.60 -5.54
C LEU A 318 14.54 13.10 -6.56
N PHE A 319 14.98 14.36 -6.41
CA PHE A 319 15.92 14.95 -7.34
C PHE A 319 17.34 14.39 -7.14
N ALA A 320 17.72 14.06 -5.91
CA ALA A 320 18.93 13.29 -5.63
C ALA A 320 18.88 11.89 -6.26
N THR A 321 17.75 11.18 -6.11
CA THR A 321 17.53 9.87 -6.74
C THR A 321 17.59 9.98 -8.27
N PHE A 322 16.95 11.00 -8.86
CA PHE A 322 17.01 11.28 -10.30
C PHE A 322 18.46 11.45 -10.78
N HIS A 323 19.27 12.25 -10.09
CA HIS A 323 20.68 12.44 -10.45
C HIS A 323 21.51 11.16 -10.28
N CYS A 324 21.19 10.30 -9.32
CA CYS A 324 21.82 8.99 -9.19
C CYS A 324 21.51 8.08 -10.39
N ILE A 325 20.26 8.10 -10.88
CA ILE A 325 19.85 7.37 -12.07
C ILE A 325 20.58 7.95 -13.30
N VAL A 326 20.63 9.28 -13.46
CA VAL A 326 21.37 9.93 -14.57
C VAL A 326 22.84 9.54 -14.57
N GLN A 327 23.49 9.53 -13.40
CA GLN A 327 24.91 9.19 -13.26
C GLN A 327 25.23 7.78 -13.79
N TYR A 328 24.28 6.86 -13.67
CA TYR A 328 24.43 5.47 -14.09
C TYR A 328 23.84 5.19 -15.47
N ALA A 329 22.55 5.46 -15.67
CA ALA A 329 21.80 5.14 -16.88
C ALA A 329 22.02 6.14 -18.02
N GLY A 330 22.59 7.32 -17.73
CA GLY A 330 22.81 8.38 -18.71
C GLY A 330 21.61 9.32 -18.81
N MET A 331 21.60 10.16 -19.83
CA MET A 331 20.53 11.15 -20.01
C MET A 331 19.17 10.45 -20.21
N PRO A 332 18.09 10.96 -19.58
CA PRO A 332 16.75 10.42 -19.77
C PRO A 332 16.25 10.60 -21.22
N LYS A 333 15.25 9.81 -21.61
CA LYS A 333 14.58 9.97 -22.93
C LYS A 333 13.73 11.25 -22.96
N HIS A 334 13.16 11.62 -21.82
CA HIS A 334 12.42 12.87 -21.64
C HIS A 334 13.20 13.80 -20.71
N SER A 335 13.49 15.03 -21.13
CA SER A 335 14.15 16.00 -20.25
C SER A 335 13.18 16.58 -19.22
N ILE A 336 13.71 17.18 -18.16
CA ILE A 336 12.89 17.88 -17.15
C ILE A 336 12.16 19.04 -17.83
N GLU A 337 12.84 19.78 -18.70
CA GLU A 337 12.27 20.89 -19.44
C GLU A 337 11.11 20.46 -20.33
N ASP A 338 11.25 19.32 -21.04
CA ASP A 338 10.19 18.81 -21.91
C ASP A 338 8.94 18.41 -21.10
N LEU A 339 9.13 17.65 -20.02
CA LEU A 339 8.02 17.20 -19.18
C LEU A 339 7.37 18.34 -18.40
N ALA A 340 8.16 19.34 -17.98
CA ALA A 340 7.67 20.55 -17.35
C ALA A 340 6.94 21.45 -18.35
N ALA A 341 7.34 21.51 -19.62
CA ALA A 341 6.59 22.24 -20.65
C ALA A 341 5.23 21.59 -20.94
N ASP A 342 5.17 20.26 -20.91
CA ASP A 342 3.96 19.47 -21.17
C ASP A 342 3.09 19.23 -19.90
N HIS A 343 3.45 19.83 -18.75
CA HIS A 343 2.77 19.61 -17.47
C HIS A 343 1.25 19.84 -17.57
N GLY A 344 0.82 20.90 -18.26
CA GLY A 344 -0.60 21.23 -18.41
C GLY A 344 -1.37 20.18 -19.21
N SER A 345 -0.77 19.61 -20.25
CA SER A 345 -1.36 18.53 -21.06
C SER A 345 -1.42 17.22 -20.28
N ARG A 346 -0.38 16.89 -19.51
CA ARG A 346 -0.33 15.68 -18.66
C ARG A 346 -1.26 15.78 -17.48
N LEU A 347 -1.34 16.95 -16.85
CA LEU A 347 -2.32 17.27 -15.83
C LEU A 347 -3.72 17.23 -16.42
N GLN A 348 -3.94 17.79 -17.61
CA GLN A 348 -5.21 17.69 -18.30
C GLN A 348 -5.51 16.26 -18.71
N THR A 349 -4.55 15.45 -19.11
CA THR A 349 -4.72 14.02 -19.43
C THR A 349 -5.00 13.21 -18.18
N ARG A 350 -4.50 13.61 -17.01
CA ARG A 350 -4.84 12.98 -15.73
C ARG A 350 -6.17 13.48 -15.18
N ARG A 351 -6.49 14.75 -15.37
CA ARG A 351 -7.81 15.34 -15.07
C ARG A 351 -8.86 14.75 -15.98
N VAL A 352 -8.54 14.56 -17.24
CA VAL A 352 -9.33 13.85 -18.25
C VAL A 352 -9.31 12.36 -17.94
N ALA A 353 -8.25 11.69 -17.54
CA ALA A 353 -8.35 10.31 -17.02
C ALA A 353 -9.25 10.24 -15.76
N ARG A 354 -9.43 11.37 -15.06
CA ARG A 354 -10.40 11.58 -13.98
C ARG A 354 -11.77 12.18 -14.45
N GLN A 355 -11.90 12.70 -15.68
CA GLN A 355 -13.04 13.45 -16.27
C GLN A 355 -13.54 12.86 -17.61
N LEU A 356 -12.90 11.87 -18.22
CA LEU A 356 -13.31 11.16 -19.44
C LEU A 356 -14.38 10.10 -19.10
N GLY A 357 -14.84 10.11 -17.85
CA GLY A 357 -16.18 9.67 -17.49
C GLY A 357 -17.27 10.73 -17.73
N ASP A 358 -16.94 11.95 -18.20
CA ASP A 358 -17.74 13.15 -17.89
C ASP A 358 -17.93 14.18 -19.02
N SER A 359 -17.68 13.89 -20.31
CA SER A 359 -17.93 14.89 -21.37
C SER A 359 -18.21 14.35 -22.77
N ARG A 360 -19.50 14.20 -23.10
CA ARG A 360 -20.05 14.55 -24.42
C ARG A 360 -21.50 15.02 -24.31
N VAL A 361 -21.74 16.31 -24.07
CA VAL A 361 -22.75 17.11 -24.80
C VAL A 361 -22.31 18.58 -24.82
N ASN A 362 -22.30 19.15 -26.02
CA ASN A 362 -21.96 20.55 -26.32
C ASN A 362 -22.80 21.58 -25.56
N GLY A 363 -22.14 22.62 -25.08
CA GLY A 363 -22.73 23.92 -24.75
C GLY A 363 -21.65 25.00 -24.79
N HIS A 364 -21.67 25.84 -25.83
CA HIS A 364 -20.81 27.02 -25.94
C HIS A 364 -20.99 27.94 -24.72
N GLY A 365 -19.89 28.24 -24.02
CA GLY A 365 -19.88 29.20 -22.92
C GLY A 365 -18.47 29.72 -22.66
N LEU A 366 -18.08 30.75 -23.43
CA LEU A 366 -16.91 31.58 -23.16
C LEU A 366 -17.03 32.18 -21.76
N PHE A 367 -16.13 31.86 -20.82
CA PHE A 367 -15.89 32.76 -19.70
C PHE A 367 -14.38 32.94 -19.43
N GLN A 368 -14.08 34.22 -19.36
CA GLN A 368 -12.81 34.89 -19.50
C GLN A 368 -12.10 34.94 -18.14
N PHE A 369 -10.82 34.62 -18.15
CA PHE A 369 -9.91 34.84 -17.03
C PHE A 369 -9.97 36.31 -16.57
N GLN A 370 -10.23 36.53 -15.28
CA GLN A 370 -9.83 37.76 -14.60
C GLN A 370 -9.19 37.38 -13.27
N GLN A 371 -7.88 37.64 -13.19
CA GLN A 371 -7.09 37.60 -11.97
C GLN A 371 -7.66 38.61 -10.98
N GLN A 372 -7.96 38.17 -9.76
CA GLN A 372 -7.78 38.96 -8.55
C GLN A 372 -7.38 38.05 -7.40
N SER A 373 -6.22 38.36 -6.85
CA SER A 373 -5.62 37.83 -5.63
C SER A 373 -6.59 37.90 -4.44
N VAL A 374 -6.70 36.81 -3.67
CA VAL A 374 -6.72 36.70 -2.19
C VAL A 374 -7.12 35.25 -1.83
N SER A 375 -6.30 34.55 -1.04
CA SER A 375 -6.70 33.41 -0.20
C SER A 375 -7.10 33.95 1.18
N PRO A 376 -7.92 33.29 2.03
CA PRO A 376 -8.26 31.86 2.05
C PRO A 376 -9.78 31.60 2.11
N GLU A 377 -10.14 30.34 2.35
CA GLU A 377 -11.46 29.79 2.69
C GLU A 377 -12.03 28.92 1.55
N ILE A 378 -11.89 27.61 1.75
CA ILE A 378 -12.45 26.57 0.90
C ILE A 378 -13.96 26.67 1.04
N VAL A 379 -14.62 27.19 0.00
CA VAL A 379 -16.06 27.10 -0.16
C VAL A 379 -16.34 25.69 -0.67
N GLU A 380 -16.89 24.85 0.20
CA GLU A 380 -17.55 23.60 -0.22
C GLU A 380 -18.75 23.99 -1.09
N VAL A 381 -18.66 23.67 -2.38
CA VAL A 381 -19.80 23.79 -3.30
C VAL A 381 -20.61 22.50 -3.14
N PRO A 382 -21.93 22.58 -2.89
CA PRO A 382 -22.76 21.44 -2.56
C PRO A 382 -22.89 20.46 -3.73
N ASP A 383 -22.83 19.19 -3.37
CA ASP A 383 -22.94 18.01 -4.23
C ASP A 383 -24.39 17.89 -4.76
N GLU A 384 -24.67 18.45 -5.94
CA GLU A 384 -25.92 18.17 -6.64
C GLU A 384 -25.82 16.81 -7.33
N SER A 385 -26.41 15.80 -6.68
CA SER A 385 -26.53 14.42 -7.15
C SER A 385 -27.10 14.34 -8.58
N ILE A 386 -26.22 14.20 -9.59
CA ILE A 386 -26.63 13.86 -10.94
C ILE A 386 -26.77 12.33 -11.01
N LYS A 387 -28.02 11.85 -10.94
CA LYS A 387 -28.41 10.48 -11.32
C LYS A 387 -28.07 10.25 -12.80
N ILE A 388 -26.87 9.74 -13.09
CA ILE A 388 -26.51 9.23 -14.41
C ILE A 388 -26.92 7.75 -14.49
N LYS A 389 -27.63 7.39 -15.57
CA LYS A 389 -28.28 6.09 -15.78
C LYS A 389 -27.25 4.96 -15.94
N SER A 390 -26.92 4.25 -14.86
CA SER A 390 -26.11 3.01 -14.82
C SER A 390 -26.83 1.78 -15.42
N GLU A 391 -27.69 1.97 -16.43
CA GLU A 391 -28.62 0.94 -16.89
C GLU A 391 -28.22 0.22 -18.17
N GLU A 392 -27.23 0.70 -18.92
CA GLU A 392 -26.89 0.15 -20.25
C GLU A 392 -25.75 -0.89 -20.27
N PHE A 393 -24.90 -0.97 -19.22
CA PHE A 393 -23.75 -1.89 -19.19
C PHE A 393 -23.92 -3.09 -18.24
N ILE A 394 -24.80 -2.98 -17.23
CA ILE A 394 -25.11 -4.08 -16.31
C ILE A 394 -26.05 -5.07 -17.01
N MET A 395 -25.64 -6.33 -17.11
CA MET A 395 -26.46 -7.43 -17.63
C MET A 395 -27.82 -7.48 -16.90
N LYS A 396 -28.88 -6.99 -17.56
CA LYS A 396 -30.27 -7.04 -17.06
C LYS A 396 -30.85 -8.40 -17.43
N LEU A 397 -31.20 -9.20 -16.43
CA LEU A 397 -31.98 -10.41 -16.62
C LEU A 397 -33.44 -10.10 -16.37
N ASP A 398 -34.27 -10.37 -17.36
CA ASP A 398 -35.70 -10.18 -17.24
C ASP A 398 -36.35 -11.31 -16.44
N VAL A 399 -37.40 -10.98 -15.70
CA VAL A 399 -38.25 -11.96 -15.02
C VAL A 399 -38.78 -12.96 -16.05
N GLY A 400 -38.68 -14.25 -15.73
CA GLY A 400 -39.01 -15.37 -16.60
C GLY A 400 -37.82 -15.96 -17.36
N SER A 401 -36.67 -15.27 -17.41
CA SER A 401 -35.44 -15.79 -18.04
C SER A 401 -34.91 -17.02 -17.33
N VAL A 402 -34.38 -18.00 -18.08
CA VAL A 402 -33.76 -19.21 -17.54
C VAL A 402 -32.26 -19.17 -17.76
N LEU A 403 -31.51 -19.19 -16.66
CA LEU A 403 -30.05 -19.29 -16.63
C LEU A 403 -29.61 -20.74 -16.47
N TRP A 404 -28.62 -21.16 -17.26
CA TRP A 404 -27.98 -22.47 -17.09
C TRP A 404 -26.60 -22.29 -16.49
N LEU A 405 -26.34 -23.01 -15.40
CA LEU A 405 -25.06 -23.04 -14.71
C LEU A 405 -24.31 -24.33 -15.06
N GLU A 406 -23.04 -24.18 -15.45
CA GLU A 406 -22.07 -25.29 -15.54
C GLU A 406 -21.56 -25.62 -14.13
N ASP A 407 -21.95 -26.79 -13.60
CA ASP A 407 -21.38 -27.39 -12.39
C ASP A 407 -20.57 -28.62 -12.79
N SER A 408 -19.54 -28.96 -12.02
CA SER A 408 -18.53 -30.00 -12.27
C SER A 408 -19.06 -31.37 -12.70
N ASP A 409 -20.34 -31.69 -12.45
CA ASP A 409 -20.96 -32.97 -12.86
C ASP A 409 -22.36 -32.85 -13.52
N GLN A 410 -23.06 -31.68 -13.50
CA GLN A 410 -24.42 -31.52 -14.06
C GLN A 410 -24.77 -30.06 -14.45
N GLN A 411 -25.58 -29.87 -15.49
CA GLN A 411 -26.20 -28.55 -15.77
C GLN A 411 -27.39 -28.30 -14.83
N LYS A 412 -27.35 -27.16 -14.11
CA LYS A 412 -28.45 -26.71 -13.23
C LYS A 412 -29.09 -25.46 -13.83
N GLY A 413 -30.41 -25.49 -14.03
CA GLY A 413 -31.19 -24.36 -14.55
C GLY A 413 -31.85 -23.57 -13.41
N TYR A 414 -31.85 -22.24 -13.52
CA TYR A 414 -32.51 -21.32 -12.60
C TYR A 414 -33.38 -20.34 -13.38
N GLN A 415 -34.65 -20.22 -13.01
CA GLN A 415 -35.58 -19.24 -13.58
C GLN A 415 -35.62 -18.00 -12.70
N ILE A 416 -35.48 -16.81 -13.29
CA ILE A 416 -35.57 -15.53 -12.59
C ILE A 416 -37.04 -15.23 -12.29
N ASN A 417 -37.37 -15.04 -11.01
CA ASN A 417 -38.72 -14.74 -10.54
C ASN A 417 -38.90 -13.24 -10.24
N ASP A 418 -37.85 -12.59 -9.73
CA ASP A 418 -37.89 -11.18 -9.33
C ASP A 418 -36.50 -10.55 -9.41
N VAL A 419 -36.45 -9.22 -9.52
CA VAL A 419 -35.23 -8.40 -9.59
C VAL A 419 -35.22 -7.39 -8.45
N VAL A 420 -34.28 -7.55 -7.53
CA VAL A 420 -34.14 -6.65 -6.38
C VAL A 420 -32.98 -5.68 -6.64
N HIS A 421 -33.27 -4.39 -6.46
CA HIS A 421 -32.30 -3.31 -6.61
C HIS A 421 -31.91 -2.77 -5.24
N ASN A 422 -30.63 -2.88 -4.89
CA ASN A 422 -30.03 -2.07 -3.84
C ASN A 422 -29.21 -0.95 -4.50
N ASN A 423 -29.04 0.20 -3.84
CA ASN A 423 -28.31 1.37 -4.37
C ASN A 423 -26.88 1.04 -4.83
N GLU A 424 -26.31 -0.09 -4.40
CA GLU A 424 -24.95 -0.54 -4.74
C GLU A 424 -24.90 -1.79 -5.63
N LEU A 425 -25.92 -2.67 -5.62
CA LEU A 425 -25.89 -3.97 -6.31
C LEU A 425 -27.29 -4.44 -6.76
N ARG A 426 -27.36 -5.08 -7.94
CA ARG A 426 -28.54 -5.84 -8.38
C ARG A 426 -28.39 -7.32 -8.04
N TYR A 427 -29.40 -7.89 -7.39
CA TYR A 427 -29.48 -9.33 -7.15
C TYR A 427 -30.88 -9.85 -7.51
N TYR A 428 -30.93 -11.13 -7.87
CA TYR A 428 -32.12 -11.74 -8.45
C TYR A 428 -32.70 -12.77 -7.47
N ILE A 429 -34.02 -12.86 -7.42
CA ILE A 429 -34.69 -13.99 -6.78
C ILE A 429 -34.97 -15.00 -7.88
N ALA A 430 -34.47 -16.22 -7.73
CA ALA A 430 -34.59 -17.27 -8.73
C ALA A 430 -35.06 -18.60 -8.12
N SER A 431 -35.77 -19.41 -8.91
CA SER A 431 -36.13 -20.78 -8.54
C SER A 431 -35.35 -21.79 -9.39
N PRO A 432 -34.89 -22.92 -8.82
CA PRO A 432 -34.40 -24.04 -9.63
C PRO A 432 -35.49 -24.52 -10.60
N VAL A 433 -35.14 -24.77 -11.86
CA VAL A 433 -36.10 -25.31 -12.86
C VAL A 433 -36.67 -26.66 -12.42
N LYS A 434 -35.89 -27.45 -11.67
CA LYS A 434 -36.31 -28.75 -11.11
C LYS A 434 -37.23 -28.62 -9.89
N ASP A 435 -37.24 -27.47 -9.23
CA ASP A 435 -38.00 -27.23 -8.00
C ASP A 435 -38.50 -25.76 -7.95
N PRO A 436 -39.57 -25.44 -8.70
CA PRO A 436 -40.06 -24.07 -8.85
C PRO A 436 -40.53 -23.42 -7.53
N GLY A 437 -40.88 -24.24 -6.54
CA GLY A 437 -41.40 -23.77 -5.24
C GLY A 437 -40.32 -23.22 -4.29
N LYS A 438 -39.04 -23.35 -4.64
CA LYS A 438 -37.91 -22.92 -3.81
C LYS A 438 -37.28 -21.63 -4.33
N SER A 439 -37.38 -20.56 -3.56
CA SER A 439 -36.71 -19.29 -3.86
C SER A 439 -35.25 -19.26 -3.37
N LEU A 440 -34.36 -18.74 -4.21
CA LEU A 440 -32.93 -18.58 -3.96
C LEU A 440 -32.49 -17.16 -4.33
N PHE A 441 -31.47 -16.64 -3.64
CA PHE A 441 -30.79 -15.41 -4.08
C PHE A 441 -29.74 -15.78 -5.11
N LEU A 442 -29.74 -15.06 -6.23
CA LEU A 442 -28.81 -15.23 -7.34
C LEU A 442 -28.08 -13.92 -7.60
N TYR A 443 -26.77 -13.96 -7.47
CA TYR A 443 -25.85 -12.86 -7.75
C TYR A 443 -25.15 -13.12 -9.08
N VAL A 444 -25.07 -12.08 -9.91
CA VAL A 444 -24.40 -12.11 -11.23
C VAL A 444 -23.23 -11.15 -11.16
N GLY A 445 -22.02 -11.64 -11.40
CA GLY A 445 -20.84 -10.79 -11.54
C GLY A 445 -20.68 -10.29 -12.99
N SER A 446 -19.61 -9.54 -13.26
CA SER A 446 -19.35 -8.99 -14.60
C SER A 446 -18.74 -10.03 -15.55
N HIS A 447 -18.93 -9.88 -16.86
CA HIS A 447 -18.34 -10.82 -17.83
C HIS A 447 -16.81 -10.66 -17.88
N PRO A 448 -16.00 -11.74 -17.98
CA PRO A 448 -14.54 -11.63 -18.00
C PRO A 448 -13.95 -10.75 -19.13
N SER A 449 -14.67 -10.57 -20.23
CA SER A 449 -14.26 -9.69 -21.34
C SER A 449 -14.62 -8.21 -21.12
N GLN A 450 -15.31 -7.86 -20.02
CA GLN A 450 -15.68 -6.49 -19.64
C GLN A 450 -14.72 -5.90 -18.59
N LEU A 451 -13.63 -6.60 -18.25
CA LEU A 451 -12.68 -6.23 -17.19
C LEU A 451 -11.70 -5.09 -17.58
N GLU A 452 -11.98 -4.31 -18.62
CA GLU A 452 -11.23 -3.09 -18.99
C GLU A 452 -12.20 -1.92 -19.27
N PRO A 453 -11.96 -0.68 -18.79
CA PRO A 453 -11.49 -0.21 -17.50
C PRO A 453 -12.65 0.50 -16.74
N ALA A 454 -13.82 -0.15 -16.60
CA ALA A 454 -14.90 0.39 -15.76
C ALA A 454 -14.68 -0.05 -14.30
N TRP A 455 -14.34 0.90 -13.43
CA TRP A 455 -14.04 0.64 -12.01
C TRP A 455 -15.26 0.07 -11.26
N GLU A 456 -16.49 0.43 -11.68
CA GLU A 456 -17.75 -0.08 -11.11
C GLU A 456 -18.01 -1.56 -11.45
N ASP A 457 -17.65 -2.02 -12.66
CA ASP A 457 -17.81 -3.42 -13.08
C ASP A 457 -16.78 -4.35 -12.41
N MET A 458 -15.65 -3.81 -11.95
CA MET A 458 -14.65 -4.54 -11.18
C MET A 458 -15.13 -4.85 -9.75
N ASP A 459 -15.93 -3.96 -9.14
CA ASP A 459 -16.48 -4.17 -7.79
C ASP A 459 -17.49 -5.33 -7.77
N LEU A 460 -18.41 -5.39 -8.73
CA LEU A 460 -19.39 -6.49 -8.86
C LEU A 460 -18.71 -7.85 -9.13
N TRP A 461 -17.74 -7.88 -10.05
CA TRP A 461 -16.98 -9.08 -10.34
C TRP A 461 -16.18 -9.56 -9.13
N PHE A 462 -15.46 -8.64 -8.47
CA PHE A 462 -14.67 -8.95 -7.29
C PHE A 462 -15.57 -9.42 -6.15
N GLN A 463 -16.71 -8.77 -5.91
CA GLN A 463 -17.63 -9.13 -4.83
C GLN A 463 -18.26 -10.51 -5.01
N VAL A 464 -18.76 -10.87 -6.20
CA VAL A 464 -19.38 -12.20 -6.41
C VAL A 464 -18.33 -13.32 -6.30
N GLN A 465 -17.14 -13.12 -6.87
CA GLN A 465 -16.04 -14.08 -6.75
C GLN A 465 -15.55 -14.21 -5.31
N ARG A 466 -15.38 -13.07 -4.62
CA ARG A 466 -14.90 -13.03 -3.25
C ARG A 466 -15.91 -13.63 -2.28
N GLN A 467 -17.18 -13.30 -2.41
CA GLN A 467 -18.26 -13.92 -1.63
C GLN A 467 -18.32 -15.43 -1.90
N THR A 468 -18.14 -15.87 -3.15
CA THR A 468 -18.06 -17.30 -3.49
C THR A 468 -16.88 -17.98 -2.77
N LYS A 469 -15.69 -17.36 -2.77
CA LYS A 469 -14.51 -17.85 -2.04
C LYS A 469 -14.81 -18.00 -0.55
N ILE A 470 -15.35 -16.95 0.09
CA ILE A 470 -15.65 -16.93 1.52
C ILE A 470 -16.66 -18.02 1.89
N LEU A 471 -17.79 -18.11 1.19
CA LEU A 471 -18.81 -19.12 1.47
C LEU A 471 -18.31 -20.54 1.21
N THR A 472 -17.40 -20.72 0.24
CA THR A 472 -16.75 -22.01 0.00
C THR A 472 -15.83 -22.39 1.16
N VAL A 473 -15.04 -21.43 1.68
CA VAL A 473 -14.18 -21.64 2.85
C VAL A 473 -15.02 -21.93 4.10
N MET A 474 -16.12 -21.21 4.32
CA MET A 474 -17.06 -21.48 5.41
C MET A 474 -17.60 -22.92 5.34
N ARG A 475 -18.04 -23.35 4.14
CA ARG A 475 -18.50 -24.72 3.91
C ARG A 475 -17.40 -25.76 4.15
N GLN A 476 -16.18 -25.52 3.66
CA GLN A 476 -15.03 -26.42 3.83
C GLN A 476 -14.61 -26.56 5.30
N LYS A 477 -14.69 -25.47 6.07
CA LYS A 477 -14.43 -25.45 7.51
C LYS A 477 -15.61 -25.97 8.35
N GLY A 478 -16.71 -26.38 7.71
CA GLY A 478 -17.90 -26.90 8.40
C GLY A 478 -18.68 -25.85 9.19
N LEU A 479 -18.52 -24.56 8.86
CA LEU A 479 -19.25 -23.47 9.50
C LEU A 479 -20.68 -23.45 8.95
N SER A 480 -21.61 -23.94 9.75
CA SER A 480 -23.03 -23.91 9.41
C SER A 480 -23.83 -23.33 10.57
N SER A 481 -24.62 -22.30 10.27
CA SER A 481 -25.58 -21.70 11.20
C SER A 481 -26.80 -21.30 10.39
N LYS A 482 -28.00 -21.39 10.99
CA LYS A 482 -29.22 -20.89 10.32
C LYS A 482 -29.16 -19.38 10.07
N TYR A 483 -28.27 -18.67 10.77
CA TYR A 483 -28.04 -17.23 10.67
C TYR A 483 -26.97 -16.85 9.64
N LEU A 484 -26.38 -17.83 8.95
CA LEU A 484 -25.44 -17.65 7.86
C LEU A 484 -26.07 -18.09 6.53
N PRO A 485 -25.74 -17.43 5.41
CA PRO A 485 -26.19 -17.84 4.10
C PRO A 485 -25.51 -19.15 3.70
N GLN A 486 -26.31 -20.07 3.15
CA GLN A 486 -25.81 -21.31 2.59
C GLN A 486 -25.56 -21.15 1.10
N LEU A 487 -24.33 -21.42 0.67
CA LEU A 487 -24.02 -21.62 -0.74
C LEU A 487 -24.90 -22.76 -1.28
N SER A 488 -25.65 -22.51 -2.35
CA SER A 488 -26.47 -23.52 -3.04
C SER A 488 -25.80 -24.00 -4.32
N ALA A 489 -25.30 -23.06 -5.13
CA ALA A 489 -24.48 -23.31 -6.30
C ALA A 489 -23.58 -22.11 -6.61
N SER A 490 -22.49 -22.34 -7.32
CA SER A 490 -21.63 -21.30 -7.87
C SER A 490 -20.99 -21.83 -9.14
N GLY A 491 -20.79 -20.98 -10.14
CA GLY A 491 -20.26 -21.42 -11.43
C GLY A 491 -20.33 -20.32 -12.47
N ARG A 492 -20.31 -20.72 -13.74
CA ARG A 492 -20.41 -19.79 -14.88
C ARG A 492 -21.68 -20.04 -15.67
N ILE A 493 -22.25 -18.97 -16.22
CA ILE A 493 -23.41 -19.04 -17.10
C ILE A 493 -23.04 -19.74 -18.41
N VAL A 494 -23.92 -20.61 -18.88
CA VAL A 494 -23.90 -21.25 -20.20
C VAL A 494 -25.15 -20.81 -20.95
N HIS A 495 -25.00 -20.48 -22.22
CA HIS A 495 -26.13 -20.12 -23.06
C HIS A 495 -26.89 -21.39 -23.52
N PRO A 496 -28.19 -21.29 -23.85
CA PRO A 496 -28.92 -22.40 -24.46
C PRO A 496 -28.27 -22.84 -25.78
N GLY A 497 -28.04 -24.14 -25.98
CA GLY A 497 -27.46 -24.72 -27.21
C GLY A 497 -26.08 -25.39 -27.03
N ARG A 498 -25.51 -25.93 -28.13
CA ARG A 498 -24.14 -26.50 -28.11
C ARG A 498 -23.11 -25.36 -28.08
N CYS A 499 -22.51 -25.13 -26.91
CA CYS A 499 -21.43 -24.17 -26.74
C CYS A 499 -20.15 -24.67 -27.44
N GLN A 500 -19.62 -23.93 -28.41
CA GLN A 500 -18.40 -24.28 -29.16
C GLN A 500 -17.11 -23.91 -28.39
N LYS A 501 -17.03 -24.19 -27.08
CA LYS A 501 -15.79 -24.02 -26.35
C LYS A 501 -14.81 -25.12 -26.75
N PRO A 502 -13.59 -24.82 -27.24
CA PRO A 502 -12.51 -25.80 -27.22
C PRO A 502 -12.22 -26.11 -25.74
N SER A 503 -12.02 -27.39 -25.42
CA SER A 503 -11.81 -27.96 -24.08
C SER A 503 -11.30 -27.02 -22.98
N SER A 504 -11.93 -27.06 -21.79
CA SER A 504 -11.57 -26.44 -20.50
C SER A 504 -10.59 -25.26 -20.58
N GLY A 505 -11.08 -24.10 -21.03
CA GLY A 505 -10.31 -22.84 -20.99
C GLY A 505 -10.59 -21.87 -22.13
N GLY A 506 -11.27 -22.29 -23.19
CA GLY A 506 -11.64 -21.39 -24.31
C GLY A 506 -12.81 -20.45 -24.01
N ASN A 507 -12.73 -19.22 -24.51
CA ASN A 507 -13.83 -18.25 -24.47
C ASN A 507 -14.88 -18.58 -25.56
N CYS A 508 -16.16 -18.41 -25.22
CA CYS A 508 -17.28 -18.48 -26.16
C CYS A 508 -17.72 -17.05 -26.47
N ASP A 509 -18.07 -16.76 -27.73
CA ASP A 509 -18.46 -15.42 -28.17
C ASP A 509 -19.86 -14.98 -27.70
N HIS A 510 -20.60 -15.84 -26.99
CA HIS A 510 -21.92 -15.47 -26.47
C HIS A 510 -21.77 -14.50 -25.29
N PRO A 511 -22.47 -13.35 -25.27
CA PRO A 511 -22.23 -12.22 -24.35
C PRO A 511 -22.40 -12.52 -22.85
N TRP A 512 -23.02 -13.66 -22.53
CA TRP A 512 -23.31 -14.10 -21.17
C TRP A 512 -22.48 -15.32 -20.77
N CYS A 513 -21.84 -15.99 -21.74
CA CYS A 513 -21.23 -17.28 -21.51
C CYS A 513 -19.87 -17.12 -20.85
N GLY A 514 -19.77 -17.58 -19.60
CA GLY A 514 -18.56 -17.37 -18.81
C GLY A 514 -18.72 -16.35 -17.69
N THR A 515 -19.83 -15.60 -17.64
CA THR A 515 -20.17 -14.71 -16.52
C THR A 515 -20.31 -15.53 -15.23
N PRO A 516 -19.67 -15.12 -14.13
CA PRO A 516 -19.76 -15.83 -12.86
C PRO A 516 -21.09 -15.58 -12.17
N ILE A 517 -21.66 -16.61 -11.58
CA ILE A 517 -22.86 -16.52 -10.74
C ILE A 517 -22.69 -17.25 -9.42
N LEU A 518 -23.36 -16.72 -8.40
CA LEU A 518 -23.42 -17.26 -7.06
C LEU A 518 -24.89 -17.40 -6.67
N VAL A 519 -25.28 -18.56 -6.16
CA VAL A 519 -26.65 -18.86 -5.72
C VAL A 519 -26.64 -19.23 -4.25
N THR A 520 -27.39 -18.53 -3.42
CA THR A 520 -27.46 -18.73 -1.97
C THR A 520 -28.90 -18.90 -1.47
N ASN A 521 -29.04 -19.40 -0.25
CA ASN A 521 -30.28 -19.43 0.52
C ASN A 521 -29.96 -19.02 1.98
N PRO A 522 -30.95 -18.60 2.79
CA PRO A 522 -32.35 -18.30 2.47
C PRO A 522 -32.55 -16.96 1.74
N VAL A 523 -33.79 -16.68 1.33
CA VAL A 523 -34.23 -15.39 0.76
C VAL A 523 -35.09 -14.66 1.81
N GLY A 524 -34.91 -13.34 1.92
CA GLY A 524 -35.60 -12.50 2.90
C GLY A 524 -35.61 -11.03 2.50
N GLU A 525 -36.32 -10.21 3.28
CA GLU A 525 -36.38 -8.75 3.13
C GLU A 525 -35.23 -8.09 3.89
N THR A 526 -34.62 -7.00 3.40
CA THR A 526 -33.52 -6.35 4.12
C THR A 526 -33.99 -5.58 5.35
N VAL A 527 -33.12 -5.39 6.36
CA VAL A 527 -33.42 -4.52 7.50
C VAL A 527 -33.64 -3.07 7.05
N ALA A 528 -32.91 -2.62 6.03
CA ALA A 528 -33.13 -1.29 5.42
C ALA A 528 -34.59 -1.11 4.96
N ASP A 529 -35.12 -2.09 4.22
CA ASP A 529 -36.51 -2.07 3.73
C ASP A 529 -37.52 -2.14 4.87
N MET A 530 -37.24 -2.96 5.89
CA MET A 530 -38.10 -3.05 7.08
C MET A 530 -38.17 -1.73 7.84
N VAL A 531 -37.05 -1.04 8.01
CA VAL A 531 -36.98 0.27 8.69
C VAL A 531 -37.71 1.33 7.87
N ASN A 532 -37.47 1.39 6.56
CA ASN A 532 -38.15 2.32 5.64
C ASN A 532 -39.67 2.09 5.62
N ALA A 533 -40.12 0.84 5.75
CA ALA A 533 -41.52 0.48 5.84
C ALA A 533 -42.11 0.63 7.26
N GLY A 534 -41.33 1.03 8.26
CA GLY A 534 -41.78 1.17 9.64
C GLY A 534 -42.13 -0.17 10.32
N ARG A 535 -41.54 -1.28 9.87
CA ARG A 535 -41.82 -2.66 10.33
C ARG A 535 -40.72 -3.25 11.23
N PHE A 536 -39.70 -2.46 11.57
CA PHE A 536 -38.64 -2.88 12.49
C PHE A 536 -38.97 -2.43 13.91
N GLY A 537 -39.47 -3.36 14.73
CA GLY A 537 -39.92 -3.10 16.09
C GLY A 537 -38.92 -3.52 17.17
N LEU A 538 -39.39 -3.50 18.42
CA LEU A 538 -38.60 -3.84 19.61
C LEU A 538 -38.14 -5.30 19.60
N ASP A 539 -39.05 -6.22 19.29
CA ASP A 539 -38.76 -7.66 19.24
C ASP A 539 -37.81 -7.99 18.09
N GLU A 540 -37.96 -7.31 16.94
CA GLU A 540 -37.03 -7.39 15.82
C GLU A 540 -35.63 -6.92 16.21
N ALA A 541 -35.48 -5.84 16.99
CA ALA A 541 -34.18 -5.32 17.39
C ALA A 541 -33.38 -6.32 18.24
N ILE A 542 -34.02 -6.94 19.26
CA ILE A 542 -33.37 -7.94 20.12
C ILE A 542 -33.02 -9.19 19.31
N ARG A 543 -33.94 -9.64 18.45
CA ARG A 543 -33.75 -10.82 17.60
C ARG A 543 -32.65 -10.60 16.56
N CYS A 544 -32.62 -9.44 15.92
CA CYS A 544 -31.58 -9.03 14.97
C CYS A 544 -30.20 -9.04 15.65
N CYS A 545 -30.09 -8.43 16.83
CA CYS A 545 -28.85 -8.46 17.61
C CYS A 545 -28.39 -9.90 17.93
N HIS A 546 -29.28 -10.75 18.43
CA HIS A 546 -28.98 -12.14 18.75
C HIS A 546 -28.54 -12.96 17.53
N ASP A 547 -29.28 -12.85 16.44
CA ASP A 547 -29.09 -13.67 15.25
C ASP A 547 -27.80 -13.25 14.51
N CYS A 548 -27.52 -11.95 14.41
CA CYS A 548 -26.25 -11.44 13.88
C CYS A 548 -25.06 -11.84 14.76
N LEU A 549 -25.16 -11.72 16.09
CA LEU A 549 -24.09 -12.19 16.99
C LEU A 549 -23.87 -13.70 16.90
N SER A 550 -24.93 -14.48 16.66
CA SER A 550 -24.82 -15.93 16.46
C SER A 550 -24.06 -16.26 15.18
N ALA A 551 -24.29 -15.49 14.11
CA ALA A 551 -23.53 -15.60 12.87
C ALA A 551 -22.05 -15.25 13.11
N LEU A 552 -21.76 -14.10 13.74
CA LEU A 552 -20.39 -13.64 14.02
C LEU A 552 -19.61 -14.58 14.95
N SER A 553 -20.26 -15.12 15.97
CA SER A 553 -19.67 -16.13 16.86
C SER A 553 -19.23 -17.38 16.08
N THR A 554 -20.06 -17.83 15.12
CA THR A 554 -19.75 -18.98 14.27
C THR A 554 -18.54 -18.70 13.38
N THR A 555 -18.45 -17.52 12.76
CA THR A 555 -17.38 -17.18 11.81
C THR A 555 -16.06 -16.81 12.50
N THR A 556 -16.12 -16.23 13.69
CA THR A 556 -14.94 -15.89 14.51
C THR A 556 -14.11 -17.14 14.85
N SER A 557 -14.76 -18.30 15.03
CA SER A 557 -14.06 -19.58 15.26
C SER A 557 -13.12 -20.00 14.12
N ALA A 558 -13.31 -19.42 12.93
CA ALA A 558 -12.51 -19.65 11.74
C ALA A 558 -11.67 -18.44 11.32
N ASP A 559 -11.58 -17.41 12.19
CA ASP A 559 -10.96 -16.10 11.97
C ASP A 559 -11.50 -15.37 10.72
N ILE A 560 -12.81 -15.49 10.48
CA ILE A 560 -13.51 -14.76 9.42
C ILE A 560 -14.30 -13.62 10.05
N ARG A 561 -13.98 -12.38 9.65
CA ARG A 561 -14.68 -11.15 10.08
C ARG A 561 -15.46 -10.56 8.92
N HIS A 562 -16.64 -10.05 9.18
CA HIS A 562 -17.57 -9.61 8.13
C HIS A 562 -17.10 -8.32 7.44
N GLY A 563 -16.76 -7.28 8.20
CA GLY A 563 -16.16 -6.06 7.67
C GLY A 563 -17.06 -5.12 6.88
N ASP A 564 -18.37 -5.38 6.83
CA ASP A 564 -19.36 -4.55 6.11
C ASP A 564 -20.78 -4.78 6.66
N ILE A 565 -20.94 -4.65 7.98
CA ILE A 565 -22.24 -4.85 8.64
C ILE A 565 -23.04 -3.56 8.54
N ARG A 566 -24.13 -3.61 7.77
CA ARG A 566 -25.04 -2.51 7.48
C ARG A 566 -26.47 -3.04 7.26
N PRO A 567 -27.52 -2.20 7.35
CA PRO A 567 -28.91 -2.65 7.26
C PRO A 567 -29.24 -3.42 5.97
N GLU A 568 -28.57 -3.12 4.87
CA GLU A 568 -28.72 -3.76 3.57
C GLU A 568 -28.12 -5.18 3.53
N ASN A 569 -27.16 -5.46 4.41
CA ASN A 569 -26.46 -6.74 4.52
C ASN A 569 -27.07 -7.65 5.60
N ILE A 570 -28.28 -7.35 6.08
CA ILE A 570 -29.02 -8.19 7.03
C ILE A 570 -30.40 -8.43 6.44
N ILE A 571 -30.75 -9.70 6.21
CA ILE A 571 -32.06 -10.09 5.71
C ILE A 571 -32.90 -10.72 6.82
N TYR A 572 -34.19 -10.50 6.75
CA TYR A 572 -35.19 -11.04 7.65
C TYR A 572 -36.04 -12.07 6.90
N VAL A 573 -36.02 -13.29 7.44
CA VAL A 573 -36.59 -14.47 6.79
C VAL A 573 -37.88 -14.86 7.51
N ARG A 574 -39.02 -14.74 6.80
CA ARG A 574 -40.35 -15.16 7.28
C ARG A 574 -40.83 -16.48 6.68
N SER A 575 -40.45 -16.78 5.44
CA SER A 575 -41.09 -17.83 4.65
C SER A 575 -40.72 -19.25 5.12
N GLY A 576 -41.74 -20.10 5.35
CA GLY A 576 -41.55 -21.53 5.63
C GLY A 576 -41.03 -21.89 7.03
N VAL A 577 -40.94 -20.93 7.96
CA VAL A 577 -40.44 -21.15 9.33
C VAL A 577 -41.43 -20.67 10.40
N ARG A 578 -41.48 -21.42 11.51
CA ARG A 578 -42.39 -21.14 12.64
C ARG A 578 -42.06 -19.82 13.35
N HIS A 579 -40.77 -19.47 13.41
CA HIS A 579 -40.28 -18.23 14.00
C HIS A 579 -39.38 -17.53 12.98
N PRO A 580 -39.65 -16.26 12.65
CA PRO A 580 -38.80 -15.53 11.72
C PRO A 580 -37.44 -15.23 12.35
N TYR A 581 -36.41 -15.04 11.54
CA TYR A 581 -35.04 -14.84 12.01
C TYR A 581 -34.25 -13.95 11.04
N PHE A 582 -33.13 -13.42 11.52
CA PHE A 582 -32.24 -12.60 10.70
C PHE A 582 -31.02 -13.40 10.20
N VAL A 583 -30.54 -13.08 9.00
CA VAL A 583 -29.36 -13.70 8.40
C VAL A 583 -28.42 -12.61 7.95
N LEU A 584 -27.15 -12.75 8.33
CA LEU A 584 -26.10 -11.82 7.92
C LEU A 584 -25.58 -12.22 6.53
N VAL A 585 -25.79 -11.39 5.52
CA VAL A 585 -25.40 -11.59 4.11
C VAL A 585 -24.35 -10.54 3.70
N GLY A 586 -23.86 -10.55 2.45
CA GLY A 586 -22.88 -9.54 2.00
C GLY A 586 -21.44 -9.84 2.39
N TRP A 587 -21.06 -11.12 2.46
CA TRP A 587 -19.71 -11.58 2.82
C TRP A 587 -18.62 -11.30 1.76
N GLY A 588 -18.91 -10.49 0.74
CA GLY A 588 -17.95 -10.11 -0.31
C GLY A 588 -16.77 -9.29 0.22
N HIS A 589 -16.94 -8.57 1.33
CA HIS A 589 -15.90 -7.74 1.97
C HIS A 589 -15.27 -8.39 3.20
N ALA A 590 -15.50 -9.69 3.40
CA ALA A 590 -15.03 -10.39 4.59
C ALA A 590 -13.51 -10.57 4.60
N ILE A 591 -12.92 -10.35 5.77
CA ILE A 591 -11.51 -10.53 6.06
C ILE A 591 -11.25 -11.99 6.35
N LEU A 592 -10.38 -12.60 5.55
CA LEU A 592 -9.90 -13.98 5.72
C LEU A 592 -8.37 -14.03 5.86
N GLU A 593 -7.66 -13.08 5.25
CA GLU A 593 -6.21 -12.99 5.18
C GLU A 593 -5.77 -11.54 5.53
N ASP A 594 -4.55 -11.35 6.01
CA ASP A 594 -4.04 -10.03 6.46
C ASP A 594 -4.00 -8.95 5.36
N ARG A 595 -4.09 -9.35 4.10
CA ARG A 595 -4.12 -8.45 2.94
C ARG A 595 -5.51 -7.90 2.65
N ASP A 596 -6.55 -8.57 3.13
CA ASP A 596 -7.93 -8.14 2.91
C ASP A 596 -8.21 -6.84 3.69
N ARG A 597 -9.11 -6.02 3.16
CA ARG A 597 -9.49 -4.74 3.75
C ARG A 597 -11.02 -4.66 3.87
N PRO A 598 -11.56 -4.09 4.96
CA PRO A 598 -13.00 -3.97 5.14
C PRO A 598 -13.57 -2.87 4.24
N ALA A 599 -14.88 -2.91 4.01
CA ALA A 599 -15.58 -1.80 3.35
C ALA A 599 -15.59 -0.57 4.27
N MET A 600 -15.45 0.62 3.67
CA MET A 600 -15.53 1.89 4.39
C MET A 600 -16.91 2.51 4.19
N ASN A 601 -17.76 2.38 5.20
CA ASN A 601 -19.06 3.02 5.29
C ASN A 601 -19.04 4.03 6.46
N LEU A 602 -19.20 5.31 6.17
CA LEU A 602 -19.08 6.39 7.19
C LEU A 602 -20.09 6.23 8.33
N HIS A 603 -21.27 5.67 8.07
CA HIS A 603 -22.32 5.50 9.08
C HIS A 603 -22.14 4.23 9.92
N PHE A 604 -21.71 3.12 9.31
CA PHE A 604 -21.77 1.80 9.96
C PHE A 604 -20.41 1.15 10.24
N SER A 605 -19.31 1.58 9.61
CA SER A 605 -18.00 1.00 9.90
C SER A 605 -17.56 1.30 11.34
N SER A 606 -16.88 0.33 11.99
CA SER A 606 -16.30 0.53 13.32
C SER A 606 -15.28 1.67 13.36
N THR A 607 -15.05 2.24 14.54
CA THR A 607 -14.03 3.28 14.79
C THR A 607 -12.65 2.80 14.33
N TYR A 608 -12.31 1.56 14.65
CA TYR A 608 -11.04 0.96 14.25
C TYR A 608 -10.95 0.75 12.72
N ALA A 609 -12.04 0.38 12.06
CA ALA A 609 -12.09 0.26 10.61
C ALA A 609 -11.87 1.62 9.92
N LEU A 610 -12.48 2.68 10.45
CA LEU A 610 -12.31 4.04 9.94
C LEU A 610 -10.88 4.58 10.13
N GLN A 611 -10.25 4.30 11.28
CA GLN A 611 -8.89 4.77 11.61
C GLN A 611 -7.79 3.97 10.90
N GLU A 612 -7.85 2.64 11.01
CA GLU A 612 -6.73 1.75 10.65
C GLU A 612 -6.94 1.00 9.32
N ARG A 613 -8.13 1.09 8.73
CA ARG A 613 -8.55 0.27 7.57
C ARG A 613 -8.30 -1.22 7.82
N LYS A 614 -8.55 -1.66 9.04
CA LYS A 614 -8.46 -3.04 9.54
C LYS A 614 -9.60 -3.29 10.51
N LEU A 615 -9.87 -4.55 10.81
CA LEU A 615 -10.85 -4.93 11.82
C LEU A 615 -10.13 -5.48 13.05
N CYS A 616 -10.52 -5.02 14.24
CA CYS A 616 -10.18 -5.69 15.49
C CYS A 616 -11.29 -6.67 15.88
N SER A 617 -11.08 -7.44 16.95
CA SER A 617 -12.02 -8.48 17.42
C SER A 617 -13.42 -7.94 17.76
N ALA A 618 -13.55 -6.66 18.09
CA ALA A 618 -14.81 -6.01 18.43
C ALA A 618 -15.46 -5.23 17.27
N SER A 619 -14.76 -5.05 16.13
CA SER A 619 -15.20 -4.17 15.04
C SER A 619 -16.58 -4.55 14.48
N ASP A 620 -16.83 -5.83 14.22
CA ASP A 620 -18.11 -6.28 13.66
C ASP A 620 -19.28 -6.02 14.64
N ALA A 621 -19.06 -6.16 15.95
CA ALA A 621 -20.10 -5.86 16.93
C ALA A 621 -20.32 -4.36 17.10
N GLU A 622 -19.27 -3.54 16.99
CA GLU A 622 -19.41 -2.08 16.97
C GLU A 622 -20.28 -1.65 15.79
N SER A 623 -20.01 -2.17 14.60
CA SER A 623 -20.84 -1.95 13.42
C SER A 623 -22.29 -2.41 13.61
N LEU A 624 -22.50 -3.57 14.25
CA LEU A 624 -23.85 -4.04 14.60
C LEU A 624 -24.57 -3.08 15.55
N VAL A 625 -23.87 -2.45 16.50
CA VAL A 625 -24.49 -1.45 17.38
C VAL A 625 -24.97 -0.23 16.59
N TYR A 626 -24.19 0.25 15.61
CA TYR A 626 -24.63 1.36 14.75
C TYR A 626 -25.85 1.00 13.90
N VAL A 627 -25.89 -0.24 13.38
CA VAL A 627 -27.08 -0.75 12.68
C VAL A 627 -28.31 -0.77 13.59
N LEU A 628 -28.17 -1.29 14.81
CA LEU A 628 -29.27 -1.33 15.78
C LEU A 628 -29.72 0.07 16.17
N TYR A 629 -28.79 0.99 16.41
CA TYR A 629 -29.08 2.38 16.72
C TYR A 629 -29.92 3.03 15.61
N PHE A 630 -29.47 2.90 14.35
CA PHE A 630 -30.21 3.39 13.18
C PHE A 630 -31.58 2.73 13.05
N ALA A 631 -31.64 1.41 13.08
CA ALA A 631 -32.87 0.66 12.87
C ALA A 631 -33.93 0.93 13.95
N CYS A 632 -33.51 1.31 15.15
CA CYS A 632 -34.39 1.74 16.25
C CYS A 632 -34.80 3.23 16.17
N GLY A 633 -34.54 3.91 15.05
CA GLY A 633 -34.88 5.32 14.84
C GLY A 633 -33.86 6.30 15.43
N GLY A 634 -32.61 5.87 15.60
CA GLY A 634 -31.50 6.76 15.94
C GLY A 634 -31.15 7.67 14.77
N ALA A 635 -30.94 8.97 15.04
CA ALA A 635 -30.56 9.92 14.01
C ALA A 635 -29.09 9.68 13.61
N LEU A 636 -28.87 9.35 12.34
CA LEU A 636 -27.55 9.38 11.73
C LEU A 636 -27.28 10.81 11.21
N PRO A 637 -26.13 11.41 11.54
CA PRO A 637 -25.75 12.69 10.97
C PRO A 637 -25.45 12.54 9.48
N ASP A 638 -25.51 13.65 8.75
CA ASP A 638 -24.95 13.73 7.42
C ASP A 638 -23.42 13.70 7.54
N LEU A 639 -22.77 12.75 6.87
CA LEU A 639 -21.33 12.49 7.01
C LEU A 639 -20.69 12.50 5.62
N ASP A 640 -19.74 13.41 5.45
CA ASP A 640 -18.96 13.61 4.22
C ASP A 640 -17.51 13.11 4.34
N SER A 641 -17.05 12.88 5.57
CA SER A 641 -15.65 12.63 5.89
C SER A 641 -15.48 11.57 6.98
N VAL A 642 -14.31 10.92 6.99
CA VAL A 642 -13.94 9.94 8.01
C VAL A 642 -13.77 10.64 9.37
N GLU A 643 -13.25 11.86 9.38
CA GLU A 643 -13.07 12.68 10.57
C GLU A 643 -14.42 13.04 11.21
N GLY A 644 -15.40 13.48 10.42
CA GLY A 644 -16.76 13.74 10.91
C GLY A 644 -17.42 12.48 11.48
N ALA A 645 -17.23 11.35 10.80
CA ALA A 645 -17.71 10.06 11.23
C ALA A 645 -17.10 9.62 12.58
N LEU A 646 -15.80 9.83 12.78
CA LEU A 646 -15.11 9.54 14.04
C LEU A 646 -15.54 10.49 15.17
N GLN A 647 -15.67 11.78 14.88
CA GLN A 647 -16.13 12.78 15.85
C GLN A 647 -17.56 12.51 16.31
N TRP A 648 -18.45 12.09 15.40
CA TRP A 648 -19.80 11.67 15.75
C TRP A 648 -19.79 10.47 16.70
N ARG A 649 -18.96 9.45 16.44
CA ARG A 649 -18.84 8.27 17.33
C ARG A 649 -18.33 8.68 18.70
N GLU A 650 -17.23 9.42 18.77
CA GLU A 650 -16.66 9.92 20.03
C GLU A 650 -17.70 10.70 20.84
N THR A 651 -18.43 11.61 20.18
CA THR A 651 -19.48 12.40 20.82
C THR A 651 -20.68 11.55 21.24
N SER A 652 -21.10 10.59 20.41
CA SER A 652 -22.27 9.76 20.67
C SER A 652 -22.04 8.75 21.78
N TRP A 653 -20.85 8.15 21.85
CA TRP A 653 -20.44 7.27 22.93
C TRP A 653 -20.25 8.04 24.24
N SER A 654 -19.50 9.15 24.22
CA SER A 654 -19.24 9.96 25.43
C SER A 654 -20.51 10.58 26.03
N ARG A 655 -21.46 11.03 25.19
CA ARG A 655 -22.78 11.54 25.62
C ARG A 655 -23.82 10.45 25.84
N ARG A 656 -23.45 9.17 25.66
CA ARG A 656 -24.32 8.00 25.79
C ARG A 656 -25.57 8.02 24.90
N LEU A 657 -25.53 8.70 23.74
CA LEU A 657 -26.69 8.82 22.85
C LEU A 657 -27.15 7.46 22.31
N ILE A 658 -26.19 6.62 21.95
CA ILE A 658 -26.45 5.27 21.42
C ILE A 658 -27.10 4.40 22.51
N GLN A 659 -26.53 4.40 23.71
CA GLN A 659 -27.00 3.60 24.84
C GLN A 659 -28.37 4.09 25.34
N LEU A 660 -28.62 5.40 25.32
CA LEU A 660 -29.94 5.95 25.64
C LEU A 660 -30.98 5.45 24.64
N LYS A 661 -30.70 5.57 23.34
CA LYS A 661 -31.65 5.15 22.30
C LYS A 661 -31.94 3.65 22.32
N LEU A 662 -30.90 2.83 22.45
CA LEU A 662 -31.07 1.38 22.57
C LEU A 662 -31.69 0.97 23.91
N GLY A 663 -31.56 1.80 24.95
CA GLY A 663 -32.19 1.59 26.25
C GLY A 663 -33.69 1.90 26.28
N GLU A 664 -34.17 2.83 25.45
CA GLU A 664 -35.61 3.03 25.21
C GLU A 664 -36.26 1.78 24.62
N VAL A 665 -35.49 1.03 23.82
CA VAL A 665 -35.94 -0.21 23.16
C VAL A 665 -35.85 -1.39 24.11
N SER A 666 -34.68 -1.63 24.71
CA SER A 666 -34.47 -2.74 25.63
C SER A 666 -33.26 -2.55 26.54
N THR A 667 -33.42 -2.95 27.80
CA THR A 667 -32.33 -2.93 28.78
C THR A 667 -31.17 -3.85 28.39
N VAL A 668 -31.43 -4.96 27.69
CA VAL A 668 -30.38 -5.88 27.23
C VAL A 668 -29.57 -5.29 26.07
N LEU A 669 -30.21 -4.54 25.16
CA LEU A 669 -29.53 -3.87 24.05
C LEU A 669 -28.66 -2.71 24.55
N LYS A 670 -29.16 -1.93 25.51
CA LYS A 670 -28.36 -0.93 26.20
C LYS A 670 -27.13 -1.56 26.85
N ALA A 671 -27.31 -2.63 27.61
CA ALA A 671 -26.21 -3.30 28.29
C ALA A 671 -25.17 -3.86 27.28
N PHE A 672 -25.64 -4.36 26.13
CA PHE A 672 -24.76 -4.80 25.05
C PHE A 672 -23.97 -3.63 24.47
N ALA A 673 -24.60 -2.50 24.21
CA ALA A 673 -23.93 -1.29 23.74
C ALA A 673 -22.90 -0.76 24.75
N ASP A 674 -23.23 -0.72 26.05
CA ASP A 674 -22.29 -0.35 27.12
C ASP A 674 -21.07 -1.29 27.15
N TYR A 675 -21.27 -2.59 26.88
CA TYR A 675 -20.18 -3.56 26.80
C TYR A 675 -19.30 -3.34 25.57
N VAL A 676 -19.89 -3.15 24.39
CA VAL A 676 -19.15 -2.89 23.16
C VAL A 676 -18.36 -1.59 23.26
N ASP A 677 -18.93 -0.53 23.83
CA ASP A 677 -18.26 0.75 24.11
C ASP A 677 -16.96 0.55 24.91
N SER A 678 -16.97 -0.33 25.92
CA SER A 678 -15.77 -0.65 26.72
C SER A 678 -14.67 -1.38 25.93
N LEU A 679 -15.00 -1.94 24.77
CA LEU A 679 -14.07 -2.68 23.90
C LEU A 679 -13.64 -1.91 22.66
N CYS A 680 -14.31 -0.80 22.34
CA CYS A 680 -14.00 0.02 21.17
C CYS A 680 -12.52 0.41 21.14
N GLY A 681 -11.85 0.13 20.02
CA GLY A 681 -10.41 0.41 19.83
C GLY A 681 -9.46 -0.50 20.61
N THR A 682 -9.96 -1.52 21.32
CA THR A 682 -9.14 -2.50 22.04
C THR A 682 -9.01 -3.81 21.23
N PRO A 683 -7.96 -4.62 21.50
CA PRO A 683 -7.82 -5.95 20.87
C PRO A 683 -8.67 -7.03 21.55
N TYR A 684 -9.38 -6.70 22.65
CA TYR A 684 -10.08 -7.69 23.45
C TYR A 684 -11.24 -8.34 22.68
N PRO A 685 -11.38 -9.69 22.74
CA PRO A 685 -12.44 -10.40 22.04
C PRO A 685 -13.79 -10.21 22.72
N ILE A 686 -14.85 -10.42 21.96
CA ILE A 686 -16.22 -10.41 22.47
C ILE A 686 -16.55 -11.76 23.09
N ASP A 687 -17.11 -11.73 24.30
CA ASP A 687 -17.71 -12.90 24.93
C ASP A 687 -19.11 -13.14 24.34
N TYR A 688 -19.13 -13.78 23.17
CA TYR A 688 -20.36 -14.10 22.47
C TYR A 688 -21.28 -14.99 23.31
N ASP A 689 -20.75 -15.94 24.10
CA ASP A 689 -21.55 -16.89 24.87
C ASP A 689 -22.37 -16.21 25.98
N ILE A 690 -21.82 -15.19 26.65
CA ILE A 690 -22.58 -14.42 27.64
C ILE A 690 -23.70 -13.63 26.95
N TRP A 691 -23.40 -12.95 25.84
CA TRP A 691 -24.37 -12.08 25.17
C TRP A 691 -25.48 -12.85 24.48
N LEU A 692 -25.16 -13.96 23.81
CA LEU A 692 -26.16 -14.85 23.21
C LEU A 692 -27.11 -15.42 24.26
N ARG A 693 -26.61 -15.82 25.44
CA ARG A 693 -27.47 -16.26 26.55
C ARG A 693 -28.37 -15.15 27.09
N ARG A 694 -27.84 -13.93 27.24
CA ARG A 694 -28.61 -12.77 27.73
C ARG A 694 -29.69 -12.34 26.75
N LEU A 695 -29.37 -12.26 25.46
CA LEU A 695 -30.32 -11.88 24.42
C LEU A 695 -31.40 -12.94 24.25
N ARG A 696 -31.04 -14.24 24.24
CA ARG A 696 -32.01 -15.33 24.13
C ARG A 696 -33.08 -15.31 25.22
N ARG A 697 -32.71 -14.97 26.47
CA ARG A 697 -33.68 -14.84 27.58
C ARG A 697 -34.72 -13.73 27.38
N ASN A 698 -34.42 -12.76 26.51
CA ASN A 698 -35.32 -11.65 26.21
C ASN A 698 -36.12 -11.88 24.92
N ILE A 699 -35.73 -12.85 24.08
CA ILE A 699 -36.51 -13.29 22.92
C ILE A 699 -37.57 -14.26 23.44
N HIS A 700 -38.84 -13.86 23.38
CA HIS A 700 -39.98 -14.65 23.84
C HIS A 700 -40.30 -15.81 22.88
N ASP A 701 -39.42 -16.81 22.78
CA ASP A 701 -39.75 -18.11 22.19
C ASP A 701 -39.64 -19.18 23.31
N ASP A 702 -40.80 -19.53 23.87
CA ASP A 702 -41.11 -20.60 24.83
C ASP A 702 -40.54 -20.50 26.27
N ASP A 703 -41.18 -19.67 27.12
CA ASP A 703 -41.42 -20.07 28.52
C ASP A 703 -42.82 -20.70 28.59
N HIS A 704 -42.98 -21.85 27.92
CA HIS A 704 -44.02 -22.79 28.28
C HIS A 704 -43.63 -23.37 29.64
N GLY A 705 -44.17 -22.71 30.67
CA GLY A 705 -44.54 -23.21 31.99
C GLY A 705 -43.78 -24.41 32.53
N LYS A 706 -43.21 -24.22 33.71
CA LYS A 706 -43.11 -25.27 34.74
C LYS A 706 -44.28 -26.26 34.59
N GLN A 707 -44.00 -27.48 34.14
CA GLN A 707 -44.83 -28.62 34.47
C GLN A 707 -44.79 -28.72 35.99
N VAL A 708 -45.87 -28.27 36.62
CA VAL A 708 -46.17 -28.64 37.99
C VAL A 708 -46.52 -30.12 37.92
N ASP A 709 -45.67 -30.96 38.51
CA ASP A 709 -46.03 -32.34 38.84
C ASP A 709 -47.26 -32.31 39.75
N THR A 710 -48.43 -32.58 39.18
CA THR A 710 -49.59 -33.06 39.95
C THR A 710 -49.64 -34.57 39.84
N SER A 711 -48.78 -35.22 40.61
CA SER A 711 -49.00 -36.59 41.08
C SER A 711 -49.12 -36.56 42.60
N GLY A 712 -50.38 -36.51 43.03
CA GLY A 712 -50.84 -37.13 44.29
C GLY A 712 -51.43 -38.48 43.98
#